data_AF-A0A1Q9CVR0-F1
#
_entry.id   AF-A0A1Q9CVR0-F1
#
_cell.length_a   1.000
_cell.length_b   1.000
_cell.length_c   1.000
_cell.angle_alpha   90.00
_cell.angle_beta   90.00
_cell.angle_gamma   90.00
#
_symmetry.space_group_name_H-M   'P 1'
#
loop_
_entity.id
_entity.type
_entity.pdbx_description
1 polymer ?
#
loop_
_entity_poly.entity_id
_entity_poly.type
_entity_poly.pdbx_seq_one_letter_code
_entity_poly.pdbx_strand_id
1 'polypeptide(L)'
;MEATSPVQDAEGETLEVIKQQLEDLRSQNEGQAAALRELQEGVGKFVRLDDRPSVIEGEEFDNKFGLRVHQASCCTLADVVTKKVKAGLRLRLARCAACADWLANGHSEDKIDQKKLIDQHYFAIASKATMQKPDQLNVPADKFQEQFGVSWEEALKSGKVFNAMDGCQHLGIDAQQLNVAWSKAKAAKKLIKFGGGFYCGLVEVEGKEPVYIFNGFFMTMRSKFTAPSAEVYYYLVEWDANALSWADFRGKVLGPTDPAEAPAESLRGQILSKWEELGLKEKPNVGDNGMHASASPFEGFAERNNWLEIPIKDDPFGARLLQRGFSESLIQAWSVDPQVQIAPGKQGSVFDQLEDLDTAACLEKLLELKDRNLMNAAFVFIKPHAMTEKVKELAKTGLQKHGIKILKEGSLKAETIDQKKLIDQHYYAIASKATILKPDQLNVPADKFQEQFGVSWEEALKSGKVFNAMDGCQHLGIDAGEMDAAWSQAKAAKKLIKFGGGFYCGLVEVEGKEPVYIFNGFFMTMRSKFTAPSAEVYYYLVEWDANALSWADFRGKVLGPTDPAEAPAESLRGQILSKWEELGLKEKPNVGDNGMHASASPFEGFAERNNWLEIPIKDDPFGARLLQRGFSESLIQAWSVDPQVQIAPGKQGSVFDQLEDLDTAACLEKLLELKDRNLMNAAFVFIKPHAMTEKVKELAKTGLQKHGIKILKEGSLKAETIDQKKLIDQHYYAIASKATILKPDQLNVPADKFQEQFGVSWEEALKSGKVFNAMDGCQHLGIDAGEMDAAWSQAKAAKKLIKFGGGFYCGLVEVEGKEPVYIFNGFFMAMRSKFTKPGSSIHYFSVEWDANALSWADFRGKVLGPTDPAEAPAESLRGQILSKWEELGLKEKPNVGDNGMHASASPFEGFAERHNWLSQSVQDDTFGAEMLKLMAEVQIQDWSVDPQIQIGDGKQGSVFDQLEDLNVMDCLAKVAELAALNPQP
;
A
#
# COMPACT_ATOMS: atom_id res chain seq x y z
N MET A 1 -18.23 -32.79 -51.98
CA MET A 1 -19.43 -33.06 -51.16
C MET A 1 -19.31 -32.10 -49.97
N GLU A 2 -19.66 -30.82 -50.13
CA GLU A 2 -21.04 -30.26 -50.12
C GLU A 2 -21.67 -30.41 -48.72
N ALA A 3 -22.28 -29.42 -48.06
CA ALA A 3 -22.56 -27.98 -48.30
C ALA A 3 -23.08 -27.37 -46.94
N THR A 4 -23.14 -26.06 -46.60
CA THR A 4 -22.80 -24.73 -47.20
C THR A 4 -22.81 -23.67 -46.05
N SER A 5 -21.88 -22.69 -45.99
CA SER A 5 -22.06 -21.24 -46.31
C SER A 5 -22.63 -20.32 -45.20
N PRO A 6 -22.31 -19.00 -45.12
CA PRO A 6 -21.12 -18.26 -45.58
C PRO A 6 -20.47 -17.35 -44.51
N VAL A 7 -19.25 -16.87 -44.81
CA VAL A 7 -18.69 -15.61 -44.31
C VAL A 7 -18.47 -14.68 -45.50
N GLN A 8 -18.81 -13.40 -45.33
CA GLN A 8 -18.56 -12.26 -46.22
C GLN A 8 -18.28 -11.05 -45.32
N ASP A 9 -17.53 -10.01 -45.67
CA ASP A 9 -16.49 -9.79 -46.69
C ASP A 9 -15.57 -8.71 -46.10
N ALA A 10 -14.27 -8.69 -46.44
CA ALA A 10 -13.36 -7.64 -45.98
C ALA A 10 -12.30 -7.31 -47.04
N GLU A 11 -12.61 -6.35 -47.92
CA GLU A 11 -11.65 -5.79 -48.89
C GLU A 11 -11.34 -4.32 -48.60
N GLY A 12 -10.04 -4.04 -48.48
CA GLY A 12 -9.35 -2.80 -48.91
C GLY A 12 -9.97 -1.43 -48.64
N GLU A 13 -9.53 -0.76 -47.57
CA GLU A 13 -9.48 0.71 -47.56
C GLU A 13 -8.29 1.22 -48.37
N THR A 14 -8.54 2.20 -49.24
CA THR A 14 -7.53 2.80 -50.13
C THR A 14 -6.69 3.88 -49.44
N LEU A 15 -5.50 4.14 -49.99
CA LEU A 15 -4.50 5.08 -49.43
C LEU A 15 -5.03 6.52 -49.22
N GLU A 16 -6.07 6.92 -49.97
CA GLU A 16 -6.78 8.20 -49.78
C GLU A 16 -7.51 8.29 -48.43
N VAL A 17 -8.09 7.19 -47.92
CA VAL A 17 -8.82 7.18 -46.63
C VAL A 17 -7.88 7.44 -45.47
N ILE A 18 -6.71 6.80 -45.49
CA ILE A 18 -5.66 6.96 -44.46
C ILE A 18 -5.07 8.39 -44.49
N LYS A 19 -4.95 9.01 -45.67
CA LYS A 19 -4.55 10.43 -45.77
C LYS A 19 -5.58 11.35 -45.14
N GLN A 20 -6.87 11.16 -45.45
CA GLN A 20 -7.94 11.98 -44.86
C GLN A 20 -7.96 11.87 -43.33
N GLN A 21 -7.86 10.66 -42.78
CA GLN A 21 -7.78 10.44 -41.32
C GLN A 21 -6.56 11.11 -40.67
N LEU A 22 -5.41 11.17 -41.37
CA LEU A 22 -4.20 11.87 -40.90
C LEU A 22 -4.30 13.39 -41.00
N GLU A 23 -5.03 13.92 -41.98
CA GLU A 23 -5.35 15.36 -42.08
C GLU A 23 -6.37 15.80 -41.03
N ASP A 24 -7.38 14.98 -40.76
CA ASP A 24 -8.35 15.20 -39.68
C ASP A 24 -7.65 15.21 -38.30
N LEU A 25 -6.74 14.24 -38.04
CA LEU A 25 -5.90 14.21 -36.83
C LEU A 25 -4.91 15.38 -36.72
N ARG A 26 -4.44 15.94 -37.84
CA ARG A 26 -3.65 17.18 -37.83
C ARG A 26 -4.50 18.38 -37.45
N SER A 27 -5.70 18.51 -38.01
CA SER A 27 -6.61 19.62 -37.68
C SER A 27 -7.01 19.65 -36.20
N GLN A 28 -7.19 18.48 -35.58
CA GLN A 28 -7.51 18.36 -34.15
C GLN A 28 -6.33 18.80 -33.26
N ASN A 29 -5.09 18.43 -33.63
CA ASN A 29 -3.89 18.87 -32.91
C ASN A 29 -3.60 20.37 -33.10
N GLU A 30 -3.85 20.94 -34.29
CA GLU A 30 -3.73 22.39 -34.50
C GLU A 30 -4.79 23.18 -33.72
N GLY A 31 -6.02 22.66 -33.60
CA GLY A 31 -7.06 23.23 -32.73
C GLY A 31 -6.67 23.24 -31.25
N GLN A 32 -6.08 22.15 -30.74
CA GLN A 32 -5.56 22.10 -29.37
C GLN A 32 -4.35 23.02 -29.18
N ALA A 33 -3.46 23.14 -30.16
CA ALA A 33 -2.33 24.07 -30.13
C ALA A 33 -2.77 25.56 -30.17
N ALA A 34 -3.86 25.88 -30.86
CA ALA A 34 -4.46 27.21 -30.86
C ALA A 34 -5.06 27.57 -29.49
N ALA A 35 -5.82 26.66 -28.88
CA ALA A 35 -6.35 26.83 -27.53
C ALA A 35 -5.24 26.98 -26.47
N LEU A 36 -4.12 26.27 -26.63
CA LEU A 36 -2.96 26.41 -25.75
C LEU A 36 -2.23 27.75 -25.95
N ARG A 37 -2.23 28.31 -27.17
CA ARG A 37 -1.67 29.65 -27.45
C ARG A 37 -2.52 30.77 -26.84
N GLU A 38 -3.84 30.72 -26.91
CA GLU A 38 -4.70 31.70 -26.21
C GLU A 38 -4.50 31.63 -24.68
N LEU A 39 -4.29 30.44 -24.12
CA LEU A 39 -3.94 30.25 -22.71
C LEU A 39 -2.53 30.76 -22.34
N GLN A 40 -1.57 30.76 -23.27
CA GLN A 40 -0.21 31.25 -23.03
C GLN A 40 -0.06 32.77 -23.25
N GLU A 41 -0.80 33.37 -24.19
CA GLU A 41 -0.78 34.81 -24.43
C GLU A 41 -1.48 35.63 -23.33
N GLY A 42 -2.37 34.99 -22.54
CA GLY A 42 -3.07 35.63 -21.42
C GLY A 42 -2.27 35.84 -20.13
N VAL A 43 -1.07 35.26 -19.99
CA VAL A 43 -0.31 35.25 -18.71
C VAL A 43 0.77 36.35 -18.63
N GLY A 44 1.07 37.02 -19.75
CA GLY A 44 2.18 37.98 -19.86
C GLY A 44 1.82 39.45 -19.66
N LYS A 45 1.42 39.89 -18.46
CA LYS A 45 1.45 41.33 -18.04
C LYS A 45 1.22 41.56 -16.54
N PHE A 46 2.31 41.60 -15.76
CA PHE A 46 2.35 42.30 -14.48
C PHE A 46 2.90 43.72 -14.70
N VAL A 47 2.12 44.74 -14.35
CA VAL A 47 2.59 46.13 -14.22
C VAL A 47 2.06 46.67 -12.90
N ARG A 48 2.97 47.17 -12.05
CA ARG A 48 2.63 47.95 -10.85
C ARG A 48 1.88 49.22 -11.27
N LEU A 49 0.76 49.50 -10.61
CA LEU A 49 0.32 50.88 -10.37
C LEU A 49 -0.23 50.97 -8.95
N ASP A 50 0.37 51.84 -8.15
CA ASP A 50 -0.25 52.39 -6.95
C ASP A 50 -1.48 53.21 -7.37
N ASP A 51 -2.59 53.09 -6.63
CA ASP A 51 -3.45 54.23 -6.31
C ASP A 51 -4.47 53.85 -5.21
N ARG A 52 -4.58 54.70 -4.19
CA ARG A 52 -5.71 54.68 -3.25
C ARG A 52 -6.79 55.61 -3.80
N PRO A 53 -8.08 55.24 -3.75
CA PRO A 53 -8.92 55.76 -2.67
C PRO A 53 -9.96 54.73 -2.19
N SER A 54 -10.65 54.86 -1.05
CA SER A 54 -10.60 55.86 0.03
C SER A 54 -11.06 55.15 1.31
N VAL A 55 -10.44 55.45 2.45
CA VAL A 55 -10.93 54.98 3.75
C VAL A 55 -12.22 55.72 4.11
N ILE A 56 -13.26 54.98 4.48
CA ILE A 56 -14.32 55.47 5.37
C ILE A 56 -14.13 54.70 6.66
N GLU A 57 -13.71 55.39 7.72
CA GLU A 57 -13.66 54.83 9.07
C GLU A 57 -15.10 54.68 9.61
N GLY A 58 -15.41 53.52 10.20
CA GLY A 58 -16.74 53.26 10.75
C GLY A 58 -16.97 51.79 11.12
N GLU A 59 -16.71 51.47 12.39
CA GLU A 59 -17.14 50.27 13.14
C GLU A 59 -16.35 48.95 12.93
N GLU A 60 -16.15 48.23 14.04
CA GLU A 60 -15.34 47.01 14.20
C GLU A 60 -16.17 45.70 14.12
N PHE A 61 -15.48 44.54 14.11
CA PHE A 61 -15.99 43.15 14.29
C PHE A 61 -16.84 42.54 13.15
N ASP A 62 -16.94 41.22 12.95
CA ASP A 62 -16.07 40.04 13.24
C ASP A 62 -16.46 38.97 12.19
N ASN A 63 -15.52 38.23 11.60
CA ASN A 63 -15.83 37.21 10.57
C ASN A 63 -15.13 35.88 10.89
N LYS A 64 -15.74 35.13 11.80
CA LYS A 64 -15.05 34.11 12.60
C LYS A 64 -14.93 32.71 11.97
N PHE A 65 -15.62 32.42 10.86
CA PHE A 65 -15.79 31.04 10.36
C PHE A 65 -15.69 30.80 8.84
N GLY A 66 -15.47 31.82 8.01
CA GLY A 66 -15.03 31.64 6.60
C GLY A 66 -15.94 30.90 5.58
N LEU A 67 -17.13 30.44 5.98
CA LEU A 67 -18.09 29.68 5.15
C LEU A 67 -18.46 30.36 3.82
N ARG A 68 -18.63 29.57 2.75
CA ARG A 68 -19.23 30.01 1.48
C ARG A 68 -20.58 29.33 1.23
N VAL A 69 -21.57 30.13 0.85
CA VAL A 69 -22.94 29.68 0.58
C VAL A 69 -23.30 29.98 -0.87
N HIS A 70 -23.78 28.98 -1.60
CA HIS A 70 -24.33 29.13 -2.95
C HIS A 70 -25.86 29.04 -2.86
N GLN A 71 -26.56 30.18 -2.94
CA GLN A 71 -28.02 30.26 -2.79
C GLN A 71 -28.75 30.34 -4.14
N ALA A 72 -29.97 29.78 -4.20
CA ALA A 72 -30.97 30.11 -5.22
C ALA A 72 -32.30 30.51 -4.58
N SER A 73 -32.92 31.57 -5.09
CA SER A 73 -34.04 32.27 -4.43
C SER A 73 -35.41 31.86 -4.97
N CYS A 74 -36.34 31.57 -4.06
CA CYS A 74 -37.76 31.90 -4.23
C CYS A 74 -38.27 32.54 -2.93
N CYS A 75 -39.05 33.61 -3.03
CA CYS A 75 -39.56 34.37 -1.88
C CYS A 75 -40.59 33.52 -1.12
N THR A 76 -40.56 33.38 0.21
CA THR A 76 -40.95 34.47 1.14
C THR A 76 -40.32 34.39 2.54
N LEU A 77 -39.39 33.47 2.83
CA LEU A 77 -38.73 33.37 4.16
C LEU A 77 -37.45 34.23 4.31
N ALA A 78 -37.08 34.99 3.28
CA ALA A 78 -35.79 35.68 3.21
C ALA A 78 -35.66 36.90 4.15
N ASP A 79 -36.76 37.57 4.52
CA ASP A 79 -36.71 38.84 5.24
C ASP A 79 -36.25 38.73 6.71
N VAL A 80 -36.39 37.56 7.33
CA VAL A 80 -35.98 37.33 8.73
C VAL A 80 -34.48 37.04 8.84
N VAL A 81 -33.91 36.30 7.87
CA VAL A 81 -32.48 35.92 7.87
C VAL A 81 -31.60 37.04 7.29
N THR A 82 -32.04 37.69 6.20
CA THR A 82 -31.22 38.67 5.47
C THR A 82 -30.98 39.98 6.23
N LYS A 83 -31.80 40.31 7.24
CA LYS A 83 -31.68 41.58 7.98
C LYS A 83 -30.62 41.64 9.07
N LYS A 84 -29.92 40.54 9.41
CA LYS A 84 -28.88 40.53 10.45
C LYS A 84 -27.54 39.86 10.13
N VAL A 85 -27.29 39.45 8.89
CA VAL A 85 -25.94 38.99 8.46
C VAL A 85 -25.23 40.07 7.65
N LYS A 86 -24.75 41.11 8.35
CA LYS A 86 -23.72 42.04 7.83
C LYS A 86 -22.33 41.49 8.19
N ALA A 87 -21.84 40.54 7.42
CA ALA A 87 -20.43 40.16 7.39
C ALA A 87 -20.07 39.76 5.94
N GLY A 88 -18.97 40.28 5.41
CA GLY A 88 -18.71 40.26 3.97
C GLY A 88 -18.51 38.86 3.39
N LEU A 89 -19.37 38.49 2.43
CA LEU A 89 -19.32 37.23 1.70
C LEU A 89 -19.31 37.49 0.18
N ARG A 90 -18.20 37.21 -0.50
CA ARG A 90 -18.10 37.29 -1.96
C ARG A 90 -18.47 35.94 -2.59
N LEU A 91 -19.59 35.88 -3.29
CA LEU A 91 -19.93 34.75 -4.16
C LEU A 91 -19.05 34.71 -5.41
N ARG A 92 -18.58 33.51 -5.77
CA ARG A 92 -18.13 33.14 -7.12
C ARG A 92 -18.94 31.92 -7.56
N LEU A 93 -19.82 32.10 -8.53
CA LEU A 93 -20.61 31.01 -9.11
C LEU A 93 -19.75 30.17 -10.06
N ALA A 94 -19.54 28.90 -9.74
CA ALA A 94 -19.21 27.87 -10.72
C ALA A 94 -20.52 27.15 -11.10
N ARG A 95 -21.04 27.41 -12.30
CA ARG A 95 -22.27 26.74 -12.79
C ARG A 95 -21.91 25.41 -13.44
N CYS A 96 -22.23 24.30 -12.78
CA CYS A 96 -22.48 23.05 -13.49
C CYS A 96 -23.83 23.15 -14.22
N ALA A 97 -23.91 22.64 -15.46
CA ALA A 97 -25.15 22.69 -16.25
C ALA A 97 -26.29 21.90 -15.60
N ALA A 98 -25.99 20.78 -14.93
CA ALA A 98 -26.97 19.97 -14.21
C ALA A 98 -27.67 20.75 -13.08
N CYS A 99 -26.97 21.69 -12.43
CA CYS A 99 -27.58 22.56 -11.43
C CYS A 99 -28.62 23.52 -12.05
N ALA A 100 -28.43 23.98 -13.29
CA ALA A 100 -29.27 25.01 -13.89
C ALA A 100 -30.70 24.52 -14.23
N ASP A 101 -30.83 23.31 -14.79
CA ASP A 101 -32.14 22.73 -15.12
C ASP A 101 -32.89 22.22 -13.87
N TRP A 102 -32.14 21.74 -12.88
CA TRP A 102 -32.68 21.27 -11.60
C TRP A 102 -33.20 22.46 -10.76
N LEU A 103 -32.48 23.59 -10.74
CA LEU A 103 -32.82 24.80 -9.97
C LEU A 103 -34.17 25.43 -10.31
N ALA A 104 -34.75 25.13 -11.48
CA ALA A 104 -36.09 25.58 -11.84
C ALA A 104 -37.21 24.73 -11.21
N ASN A 105 -36.88 23.57 -10.64
CA ASN A 105 -37.85 22.53 -10.31
C ASN A 105 -37.50 21.82 -8.98
N GLY A 106 -37.75 22.50 -7.85
CA GLY A 106 -37.71 21.87 -6.53
C GLY A 106 -38.53 20.56 -6.48
N HIS A 107 -38.21 19.69 -5.53
CA HIS A 107 -38.95 18.43 -5.37
C HIS A 107 -40.31 18.68 -4.71
N SER A 108 -41.37 18.61 -5.50
CA SER A 108 -42.73 18.41 -4.99
C SER A 108 -42.87 17.01 -4.38
N GLU A 109 -43.90 16.83 -3.54
CA GLU A 109 -44.30 15.54 -2.94
C GLU A 109 -44.14 14.36 -3.92
N ASP A 110 -44.74 14.48 -5.12
CA ASP A 110 -44.69 13.51 -6.20
C ASP A 110 -43.27 12.96 -6.46
N LYS A 111 -42.26 13.84 -6.52
CA LYS A 111 -40.88 13.44 -6.81
C LYS A 111 -40.21 12.76 -5.62
N ILE A 112 -40.49 13.22 -4.39
CA ILE A 112 -39.89 12.64 -3.17
C ILE A 112 -40.37 11.20 -2.98
N ASP A 113 -41.68 10.97 -3.15
CA ASP A 113 -42.28 9.64 -2.96
C ASP A 113 -41.99 8.69 -4.13
N GLN A 114 -42.16 9.14 -5.39
CA GLN A 114 -41.89 8.31 -6.58
C GLN A 114 -40.43 7.84 -6.65
N LYS A 115 -39.47 8.72 -6.31
CA LYS A 115 -38.04 8.36 -6.27
C LYS A 115 -37.60 7.75 -4.94
N LYS A 116 -38.50 7.66 -3.94
CA LYS A 116 -38.22 7.12 -2.60
C LYS A 116 -37.01 7.76 -1.91
N LEU A 117 -36.83 9.08 -2.08
CA LEU A 117 -35.60 9.79 -1.65
C LEU A 117 -35.34 9.64 -0.14
N ILE A 118 -36.40 9.64 0.66
CA ILE A 118 -36.37 9.43 2.11
C ILE A 118 -36.05 7.98 2.49
N ASP A 119 -36.58 7.00 1.74
CA ASP A 119 -36.25 5.59 1.95
C ASP A 119 -34.79 5.29 1.60
N GLN A 120 -34.22 5.98 0.61
CA GLN A 120 -32.80 5.89 0.25
C GLN A 120 -31.91 6.60 1.27
N HIS A 121 -32.28 7.82 1.68
CA HIS A 121 -31.53 8.61 2.66
C HIS A 121 -31.48 7.94 4.05
N TYR A 122 -32.59 7.32 4.48
CA TYR A 122 -32.65 6.52 5.72
C TYR A 122 -32.63 5.00 5.43
N PHE A 123 -31.91 4.51 4.41
CA PHE A 123 -32.01 3.12 3.96
C PHE A 123 -31.79 2.08 5.06
N ALA A 124 -30.80 2.28 5.93
CA ALA A 124 -30.55 1.39 7.07
C ALA A 124 -31.75 1.30 8.05
N ILE A 125 -32.59 2.34 8.14
CA ILE A 125 -33.82 2.35 8.96
C ILE A 125 -35.00 1.79 8.15
N ALA A 126 -35.16 2.27 6.92
CA ALA A 126 -36.26 1.97 6.01
C ALA A 126 -36.31 0.47 5.66
N SER A 127 -35.18 -0.10 5.23
CA SER A 127 -35.07 -1.52 4.86
C SER A 127 -35.55 -2.44 5.99
N LYS A 128 -35.15 -2.17 7.24
CA LYS A 128 -35.55 -2.93 8.43
C LYS A 128 -37.01 -2.66 8.88
N ALA A 129 -37.61 -1.55 8.44
CA ALA A 129 -38.98 -1.18 8.73
C ALA A 129 -40.00 -1.70 7.69
N THR A 130 -39.61 -1.84 6.41
CA THR A 130 -40.56 -2.07 5.31
C THR A 130 -40.13 -3.12 4.27
N MET A 131 -38.88 -3.60 4.27
CA MET A 131 -38.34 -4.45 3.19
C MET A 131 -37.90 -5.83 3.69
N GLN A 132 -37.07 -5.88 4.73
CA GLN A 132 -36.49 -7.11 5.28
C GLN A 132 -37.50 -7.89 6.11
N LYS A 133 -37.56 -9.20 5.92
CA LYS A 133 -38.35 -10.12 6.75
C LYS A 133 -37.60 -10.45 8.07
N PRO A 134 -38.30 -10.88 9.13
CA PRO A 134 -37.69 -11.11 10.44
C PRO A 134 -36.47 -12.03 10.44
N ASP A 135 -36.50 -13.09 9.62
CA ASP A 135 -35.43 -14.08 9.42
C ASP A 135 -34.22 -13.54 8.63
N GLN A 136 -34.35 -12.36 8.01
CA GLN A 136 -33.29 -11.65 7.30
C GLN A 136 -32.59 -10.59 8.17
N LEU A 137 -33.11 -10.31 9.37
CA LEU A 137 -32.56 -9.30 10.27
C LEU A 137 -31.36 -9.87 11.06
N ASN A 138 -30.20 -9.23 10.92
CA ASN A 138 -29.02 -9.52 11.73
C ASN A 138 -29.16 -8.90 13.14
N VAL A 139 -29.95 -9.55 14.00
CA VAL A 139 -30.21 -9.12 15.39
C VAL A 139 -29.09 -9.60 16.32
N PRO A 140 -28.52 -8.71 17.17
CA PRO A 140 -27.69 -9.13 18.30
C PRO A 140 -28.54 -9.91 19.31
N ALA A 141 -28.50 -11.25 19.19
CA ALA A 141 -29.38 -12.17 19.92
C ALA A 141 -29.18 -12.08 21.45
N ASP A 142 -27.94 -11.82 21.88
CA ASP A 142 -27.56 -11.53 23.27
C ASP A 142 -28.35 -10.34 23.84
N LYS A 143 -28.31 -9.20 23.15
CA LYS A 143 -29.01 -7.97 23.56
C LYS A 143 -30.53 -8.09 23.47
N PHE A 144 -31.02 -8.82 22.46
CA PHE A 144 -32.45 -9.11 22.35
C PHE A 144 -32.93 -9.95 23.54
N GLN A 145 -32.20 -11.00 23.89
CA GLN A 145 -32.52 -11.86 25.03
C GLN A 145 -32.41 -11.11 26.36
N GLU A 146 -31.40 -10.26 26.55
CA GLU A 146 -31.26 -9.41 27.73
C GLU A 146 -32.46 -8.46 27.91
N GLN A 147 -32.92 -7.83 26.82
CA GLN A 147 -34.03 -6.87 26.86
C GLN A 147 -35.41 -7.53 27.04
N PHE A 148 -35.65 -8.69 26.41
CA PHE A 148 -36.99 -9.27 26.29
C PHE A 148 -37.18 -10.61 27.02
N GLY A 149 -36.10 -11.21 27.55
CA GLY A 149 -36.15 -12.46 28.32
C GLY A 149 -36.43 -13.72 27.49
N VAL A 150 -36.37 -13.63 26.16
CA VAL A 150 -36.65 -14.72 25.21
C VAL A 150 -35.52 -14.76 24.17
N SER A 151 -35.02 -15.94 23.80
CA SER A 151 -33.97 -16.05 22.78
C SER A 151 -34.48 -15.62 21.40
N TRP A 152 -33.56 -15.23 20.51
CA TRP A 152 -33.92 -14.78 19.16
C TRP A 152 -34.58 -15.92 18.35
N GLU A 153 -34.10 -17.14 18.49
CA GLU A 153 -34.65 -18.33 17.84
C GLU A 153 -36.07 -18.66 18.34
N GLU A 154 -36.35 -18.48 19.64
CA GLU A 154 -37.70 -18.63 20.19
C GLU A 154 -38.64 -17.52 19.71
N ALA A 155 -38.16 -16.27 19.67
CA ALA A 155 -38.92 -15.14 19.16
C ALA A 155 -39.32 -15.36 17.70
N LEU A 156 -38.38 -15.73 16.82
CA LEU A 156 -38.68 -16.08 15.42
C LEU A 156 -39.66 -17.24 15.31
N LYS A 157 -39.45 -18.34 16.03
CA LYS A 157 -40.36 -19.51 16.02
C LYS A 157 -41.76 -19.20 16.54
N SER A 158 -41.92 -18.18 17.39
CA SER A 158 -43.23 -17.78 17.91
C SER A 158 -44.14 -17.12 16.86
N GLY A 159 -43.58 -16.66 15.73
CA GLY A 159 -44.33 -15.91 14.71
C GLY A 159 -44.76 -14.51 15.15
N LYS A 160 -44.21 -13.97 16.26
CA LYS A 160 -44.57 -12.65 16.83
C LYS A 160 -43.61 -11.52 16.46
N VAL A 161 -42.72 -11.73 15.49
CA VAL A 161 -41.72 -10.76 15.06
C VAL A 161 -42.07 -10.20 13.70
N PHE A 162 -42.04 -8.88 13.54
CA PHE A 162 -42.37 -8.19 12.31
C PHE A 162 -41.51 -6.94 12.09
N ASN A 163 -41.28 -6.57 10.83
CA ASN A 163 -40.96 -5.18 10.52
C ASN A 163 -42.20 -4.29 10.72
N ALA A 164 -42.06 -2.96 10.69
CA ALA A 164 -43.17 -2.03 10.90
C ALA A 164 -44.35 -2.25 9.93
N MET A 165 -44.06 -2.48 8.64
CA MET A 165 -45.10 -2.64 7.61
C MET A 165 -45.91 -3.93 7.77
N ASP A 166 -45.24 -5.06 7.95
CA ASP A 166 -45.88 -6.36 8.22
C ASP A 166 -46.60 -6.32 9.59
N GLY A 167 -46.05 -5.60 10.57
CA GLY A 167 -46.66 -5.39 11.89
C GLY A 167 -47.98 -4.64 11.84
N CYS A 168 -48.06 -3.56 11.05
CA CYS A 168 -49.32 -2.86 10.75
C CYS A 168 -50.37 -3.82 10.16
N GLN A 169 -49.98 -4.62 9.16
CA GLN A 169 -50.87 -5.60 8.52
C GLN A 169 -51.35 -6.68 9.50
N HIS A 170 -50.45 -7.24 10.31
CA HIS A 170 -50.76 -8.28 11.29
C HIS A 170 -51.69 -7.78 12.41
N LEU A 171 -51.39 -6.60 12.95
CA LEU A 171 -52.20 -5.98 14.01
C LEU A 171 -53.53 -5.43 13.47
N GLY A 172 -53.62 -5.12 12.18
CA GLY A 172 -54.79 -4.50 11.55
C GLY A 172 -54.89 -3.01 11.89
N ILE A 173 -53.75 -2.32 11.91
CA ILE A 173 -53.62 -0.91 12.29
C ILE A 173 -52.86 -0.12 11.23
N ASP A 174 -53.06 1.20 11.18
CA ASP A 174 -52.28 2.10 10.35
C ASP A 174 -50.93 2.52 10.99
N ALA A 175 -50.10 3.24 10.23
CA ALA A 175 -48.80 3.71 10.68
C ALA A 175 -48.88 4.67 11.88
N GLN A 176 -49.92 5.50 11.97
CA GLN A 176 -50.09 6.47 13.06
C GLN A 176 -50.49 5.75 14.35
N GLN A 177 -51.38 4.77 14.26
CA GLN A 177 -51.73 3.87 15.35
C GLN A 177 -50.51 3.06 15.85
N LEU A 178 -49.69 2.54 14.93
CA LEU A 178 -48.44 1.88 15.28
C LEU A 178 -47.46 2.84 15.99
N ASN A 179 -47.29 4.07 15.50
CA ASN A 179 -46.40 5.05 16.13
C ASN A 179 -46.88 5.50 17.52
N VAL A 180 -48.19 5.55 17.77
CA VAL A 180 -48.76 5.75 19.11
C VAL A 180 -48.42 4.57 20.03
N ALA A 181 -48.57 3.33 19.55
CA ALA A 181 -48.23 2.13 20.33
C ALA A 181 -46.71 2.02 20.59
N TRP A 182 -45.88 2.37 19.61
CA TRP A 182 -44.42 2.50 19.72
C TRP A 182 -44.01 3.53 20.76
N SER A 183 -44.66 4.69 20.77
CA SER A 183 -44.42 5.74 21.77
C SER A 183 -44.78 5.30 23.20
N LYS A 184 -45.85 4.52 23.36
CA LYS A 184 -46.19 3.87 24.64
C LYS A 184 -45.12 2.85 25.05
N ALA A 185 -44.66 2.00 24.13
CA ALA A 185 -43.56 1.05 24.39
C ALA A 185 -42.27 1.78 24.81
N LYS A 186 -41.96 2.94 24.21
CA LYS A 186 -40.80 3.78 24.55
C LYS A 186 -40.91 4.31 25.98
N ALA A 187 -42.07 4.87 26.35
CA ALA A 187 -42.33 5.34 27.71
C ALA A 187 -42.28 4.20 28.74
N ALA A 188 -42.72 3.00 28.37
CA ALA A 188 -42.67 1.79 29.18
C ALA A 188 -41.28 1.09 29.21
N LYS A 189 -40.24 1.66 28.57
CA LYS A 189 -38.90 1.05 28.42
C LYS A 189 -38.90 -0.34 27.76
N LYS A 190 -39.91 -0.65 26.95
CA LYS A 190 -40.05 -1.89 26.16
C LYS A 190 -39.38 -1.79 24.78
N LEU A 191 -38.24 -1.10 24.71
CA LEU A 191 -37.59 -0.70 23.46
C LEU A 191 -36.07 -0.74 23.61
N ILE A 192 -35.39 -1.37 22.65
CA ILE A 192 -33.93 -1.43 22.56
C ILE A 192 -33.43 -0.82 21.25
N LYS A 193 -32.28 -0.12 21.32
CA LYS A 193 -31.47 0.32 20.17
C LYS A 193 -30.25 -0.62 20.08
N PHE A 194 -30.04 -1.25 18.93
CA PHE A 194 -28.89 -2.13 18.72
C PHE A 194 -27.62 -1.40 18.25
N GLY A 195 -27.80 -0.36 17.43
CA GLY A 195 -26.77 0.44 16.73
C GLY A 195 -27.35 1.05 15.43
N GLY A 196 -26.67 1.94 14.71
CA GLY A 196 -27.00 2.36 13.32
C GLY A 196 -28.49 2.43 12.95
N GLY A 197 -29.29 3.23 13.68
CA GLY A 197 -30.73 3.38 13.43
C GLY A 197 -31.62 2.12 13.59
N PHE A 198 -31.11 1.04 14.18
CA PHE A 198 -31.81 -0.24 14.33
C PHE A 198 -32.43 -0.38 15.74
N TYR A 199 -33.76 -0.46 15.80
CA TYR A 199 -34.54 -0.53 17.03
C TYR A 199 -35.56 -1.68 16.99
N CYS A 200 -35.76 -2.36 18.13
CA CYS A 200 -36.87 -3.28 18.34
C CYS A 200 -37.70 -2.85 19.55
N GLY A 201 -39.03 -2.83 19.41
CA GLY A 201 -39.97 -2.58 20.50
C GLY A 201 -40.97 -3.71 20.67
N LEU A 202 -41.27 -4.08 21.92
CA LEU A 202 -42.41 -4.93 22.24
C LEU A 202 -43.67 -4.04 22.24
N VAL A 203 -44.43 -4.11 21.16
CA VAL A 203 -45.59 -3.27 20.88
C VAL A 203 -46.86 -3.96 21.38
N GLU A 204 -47.67 -3.21 22.12
CA GLU A 204 -48.91 -3.68 22.72
C GLU A 204 -50.08 -2.84 22.18
N VAL A 205 -51.07 -3.54 21.61
CA VAL A 205 -52.30 -2.95 21.05
C VAL A 205 -53.50 -3.60 21.74
N GLU A 206 -54.49 -2.80 22.09
CA GLU A 206 -55.67 -3.27 22.82
C GLU A 206 -56.43 -4.35 22.03
N GLY A 207 -56.73 -5.48 22.69
CA GLY A 207 -57.37 -6.64 22.03
C GLY A 207 -56.47 -7.46 21.10
N LYS A 208 -55.15 -7.22 21.09
CA LYS A 208 -54.15 -7.98 20.32
C LYS A 208 -53.09 -8.57 21.24
N GLU A 209 -52.40 -9.62 20.78
CA GLU A 209 -51.22 -10.11 21.49
C GLU A 209 -50.02 -9.14 21.31
N PRO A 210 -49.12 -9.03 22.31
CA PRO A 210 -47.88 -8.26 22.16
C PRO A 210 -46.98 -8.85 21.06
N VAL A 211 -46.38 -8.00 20.25
CA VAL A 211 -45.51 -8.37 19.12
C VAL A 211 -44.22 -7.54 19.09
N TYR A 212 -43.14 -8.14 18.61
CA TYR A 212 -41.86 -7.47 18.42
C TYR A 212 -41.85 -6.76 17.07
N ILE A 213 -41.80 -5.43 17.09
CA ILE A 213 -41.75 -4.60 15.89
C ILE A 213 -40.37 -3.99 15.73
N PHE A 214 -39.84 -4.01 14.52
CA PHE A 214 -38.63 -3.28 14.16
C PHE A 214 -38.94 -1.92 13.52
N ASN A 215 -38.26 -0.87 14.00
CA ASN A 215 -38.32 0.50 13.47
C ASN A 215 -39.74 1.08 13.27
N GLY A 216 -40.67 0.82 14.20
CA GLY A 216 -42.10 1.17 14.09
C GLY A 216 -42.45 2.65 13.96
N PHE A 217 -41.49 3.56 14.19
CA PHE A 217 -41.63 5.01 13.99
C PHE A 217 -41.36 5.46 12.54
N PHE A 218 -40.72 4.63 11.71
CA PHE A 218 -40.22 5.04 10.40
C PHE A 218 -41.34 5.49 9.46
N MET A 219 -42.46 4.76 9.41
CA MET A 219 -43.55 5.06 8.47
C MET A 219 -44.18 6.45 8.72
N THR A 220 -44.30 6.88 9.98
CA THR A 220 -44.79 8.23 10.33
C THR A 220 -43.72 9.31 10.24
N MET A 221 -42.44 8.97 10.35
CA MET A 221 -41.36 9.90 10.01
C MET A 221 -41.39 10.19 8.51
N ARG A 222 -41.43 9.14 7.68
CA ARG A 222 -41.50 9.22 6.23
C ARG A 222 -42.67 10.08 5.75
N SER A 223 -43.86 9.90 6.32
CA SER A 223 -45.06 10.66 5.93
C SER A 223 -44.97 12.17 6.20
N LYS A 224 -44.02 12.66 7.01
CA LYS A 224 -43.78 14.11 7.18
C LYS A 224 -43.13 14.74 5.94
N PHE A 225 -42.39 13.96 5.16
CA PHE A 225 -41.70 14.38 3.95
C PHE A 225 -42.49 14.07 2.67
N THR A 226 -43.42 13.13 2.73
CA THR A 226 -44.28 12.70 1.61
C THR A 226 -45.75 13.05 1.86
N ALA A 227 -46.01 14.25 2.40
CA ALA A 227 -47.36 14.79 2.56
C ALA A 227 -47.67 15.83 1.46
N PRO A 228 -48.94 16.08 1.10
CA PRO A 228 -49.30 16.97 -0.03
C PRO A 228 -48.91 18.44 0.08
N SER A 229 -48.34 18.86 1.20
CA SER A 229 -47.79 20.21 1.41
C SER A 229 -46.37 20.15 2.02
N ALA A 230 -45.67 19.03 1.89
CA ALA A 230 -44.30 18.90 2.33
C ALA A 230 -43.36 19.41 1.23
N GLU A 231 -42.49 20.34 1.60
CA GLU A 231 -41.43 20.88 0.74
C GLU A 231 -40.09 20.79 1.47
N VAL A 232 -39.03 20.44 0.74
CA VAL A 232 -37.67 20.42 1.27
C VAL A 232 -36.87 21.53 0.59
N TYR A 233 -36.47 22.54 1.36
CA TYR A 233 -35.51 23.56 0.94
C TYR A 233 -34.12 23.18 1.45
N TYR A 234 -33.10 23.25 0.59
CA TYR A 234 -31.74 22.80 0.88
C TYR A 234 -30.71 23.84 0.43
N TYR A 235 -29.48 23.68 0.92
CA TYR A 235 -28.32 24.46 0.50
C TYR A 235 -27.20 23.51 0.07
N LEU A 236 -26.39 23.94 -0.90
CA LEU A 236 -25.05 23.38 -1.11
C LEU A 236 -24.04 24.37 -0.51
N VAL A 237 -23.26 23.86 0.44
CA VAL A 237 -22.30 24.63 1.24
C VAL A 237 -20.92 24.02 1.13
N GLU A 238 -19.90 24.88 1.09
CA GLU A 238 -18.49 24.51 1.05
C GLU A 238 -17.68 25.43 1.97
N TRP A 239 -16.64 24.89 2.60
CA TRP A 239 -15.74 25.63 3.48
C TRP A 239 -14.37 24.96 3.53
N ASP A 240 -13.38 25.68 4.07
CA ASP A 240 -12.05 25.12 4.34
C ASP A 240 -12.06 24.41 5.69
N ALA A 241 -11.76 23.11 5.71
CA ALA A 241 -11.72 22.29 6.92
C ALA A 241 -10.70 22.81 7.95
N ASN A 242 -9.63 23.51 7.52
CA ASN A 242 -8.67 24.13 8.42
C ASN A 242 -9.23 25.36 9.16
N ALA A 243 -10.30 25.98 8.63
CA ALA A 243 -10.97 27.14 9.22
C ALA A 243 -12.22 26.76 10.03
N LEU A 244 -12.87 25.63 9.68
CA LEU A 244 -14.03 25.10 10.37
C LEU A 244 -14.07 23.58 10.16
N SER A 245 -13.89 22.80 11.23
CA SER A 245 -14.03 21.34 11.14
C SER A 245 -15.48 20.91 10.94
N TRP A 246 -15.71 19.72 10.41
CA TRP A 246 -17.06 19.16 10.23
C TRP A 246 -17.81 19.03 11.57
N ALA A 247 -17.09 18.63 12.62
CA ALA A 247 -17.56 18.61 14.00
C ALA A 247 -18.07 19.98 14.47
N ASP A 248 -17.34 21.07 14.19
CA ASP A 248 -17.75 22.42 14.57
C ASP A 248 -18.89 22.96 13.68
N PHE A 249 -18.92 22.59 12.40
CA PHE A 249 -20.06 22.88 11.53
C PHE A 249 -21.34 22.25 12.08
N ARG A 250 -21.32 20.97 12.50
CA ARG A 250 -22.50 20.31 13.09
C ARG A 250 -22.80 20.80 14.50
N GLY A 251 -21.82 20.86 15.38
CA GLY A 251 -22.01 21.20 16.80
C GLY A 251 -22.27 22.69 17.07
N LYS A 252 -21.60 23.60 16.37
CA LYS A 252 -21.62 25.05 16.65
C LYS A 252 -22.42 25.85 15.61
N VAL A 253 -22.31 25.53 14.32
CA VAL A 253 -23.03 26.27 13.27
C VAL A 253 -24.47 25.76 13.13
N LEU A 254 -24.68 24.47 12.89
CA LEU A 254 -26.01 23.87 12.83
C LEU A 254 -26.63 23.71 14.22
N GLY A 255 -25.85 23.20 15.19
CA GLY A 255 -26.30 22.77 16.51
C GLY A 255 -26.61 21.26 16.55
N PRO A 256 -26.52 20.59 17.72
CA PRO A 256 -26.89 19.18 17.90
C PRO A 256 -28.34 18.85 17.51
N THR A 257 -28.63 17.56 17.38
CA THR A 257 -29.93 17.06 16.88
C THR A 257 -31.10 17.34 17.83
N ASP A 258 -30.86 17.43 19.14
CA ASP A 258 -31.81 18.05 20.07
C ASP A 258 -31.57 19.57 20.11
N PRO A 259 -32.52 20.41 19.64
CA PRO A 259 -32.36 21.86 19.72
C PRO A 259 -32.21 22.39 21.14
N ALA A 260 -32.65 21.66 22.18
CA ALA A 260 -32.51 22.07 23.58
C ALA A 260 -31.06 21.96 24.10
N GLU A 261 -30.22 21.17 23.44
CA GLU A 261 -28.78 21.04 23.72
C GLU A 261 -27.94 21.99 22.85
N ALA A 262 -28.57 22.73 21.94
CA ALA A 262 -27.86 23.54 20.94
C ALA A 262 -27.41 24.92 21.46
N PRO A 263 -26.21 25.39 21.07
CA PRO A 263 -25.78 26.76 21.35
C PRO A 263 -26.82 27.77 20.84
N ALA A 264 -27.11 28.82 21.60
CA ALA A 264 -28.21 29.75 21.28
C ALA A 264 -27.98 30.51 19.95
N GLU A 265 -26.72 30.67 19.56
CA GLU A 265 -26.25 31.25 18.31
C GLU A 265 -26.29 30.28 17.12
N SER A 266 -26.30 28.97 17.37
CA SER A 266 -26.42 27.94 16.32
C SER A 266 -27.77 28.01 15.62
N LEU A 267 -27.87 27.48 14.41
CA LEU A 267 -29.10 27.57 13.62
C LEU A 267 -30.28 26.86 14.29
N ARG A 268 -30.10 25.66 14.85
CA ARG A 268 -31.14 24.93 15.60
C ARG A 268 -31.49 25.63 16.92
N GLY A 269 -30.52 26.23 17.63
CA GLY A 269 -30.78 27.04 18.83
C GLY A 269 -31.57 28.32 18.51
N GLN A 270 -31.27 28.98 17.39
CA GLN A 270 -32.04 30.12 16.89
C GLN A 270 -33.47 29.72 16.46
N ILE A 271 -33.64 28.58 15.79
CA ILE A 271 -34.96 28.04 15.45
C ILE A 271 -35.76 27.73 16.72
N LEU A 272 -35.15 27.07 17.72
CA LEU A 272 -35.81 26.78 19.00
C LEU A 272 -36.21 28.05 19.76
N SER A 273 -35.38 29.09 19.77
CA SER A 273 -35.67 30.34 20.49
C SER A 273 -36.73 31.21 19.81
N LYS A 274 -36.93 31.06 18.48
CA LYS A 274 -37.84 31.90 17.67
C LYS A 274 -38.96 31.12 17.00
N TRP A 275 -39.24 29.89 17.43
CA TRP A 275 -40.13 28.96 16.69
C TRP A 275 -41.53 29.54 16.41
N GLU A 276 -42.11 30.28 17.36
CA GLU A 276 -43.40 30.98 17.20
C GLU A 276 -43.30 32.13 16.18
N GLU A 277 -42.23 32.94 16.23
CA GLU A 277 -41.96 34.03 15.27
C GLU A 277 -41.73 33.50 13.85
N LEU A 278 -41.14 32.31 13.73
CA LEU A 278 -40.90 31.59 12.48
C LEU A 278 -42.15 30.84 11.97
N GLY A 279 -43.27 30.87 12.70
CA GLY A 279 -44.54 30.25 12.29
C GLY A 279 -44.57 28.73 12.40
N LEU A 280 -43.69 28.12 13.19
CA LEU A 280 -43.72 26.68 13.45
C LEU A 280 -44.93 26.32 14.33
N LYS A 281 -45.60 25.20 14.01
CA LYS A 281 -46.84 24.78 14.68
C LYS A 281 -46.64 24.28 16.12
N GLU A 282 -45.48 23.72 16.39
CA GLU A 282 -45.10 23.12 17.66
C GLU A 282 -43.63 23.47 17.97
N LYS A 283 -43.28 23.45 19.26
CA LYS A 283 -41.91 23.71 19.71
C LYS A 283 -40.96 22.62 19.14
N PRO A 284 -39.83 23.01 18.51
CA PRO A 284 -38.86 22.08 17.97
C PRO A 284 -38.37 21.03 18.99
N ASN A 285 -38.16 19.81 18.50
CA ASN A 285 -37.75 18.65 19.28
C ASN A 285 -36.78 17.79 18.46
N VAL A 286 -36.22 16.72 19.04
CA VAL A 286 -35.24 15.81 18.38
C VAL A 286 -35.68 15.33 16.98
N GLY A 287 -36.97 15.04 16.78
CA GLY A 287 -37.51 14.56 15.50
C GLY A 287 -38.04 15.64 14.57
N ASP A 288 -38.23 16.87 15.07
CA ASP A 288 -38.70 18.05 14.34
C ASP A 288 -37.82 19.25 14.72
N ASN A 289 -36.53 19.15 14.39
CA ASN A 289 -35.49 20.12 14.80
C ASN A 289 -35.26 21.27 13.79
N GLY A 290 -36.05 21.31 12.72
CA GLY A 290 -36.09 22.40 11.74
C GLY A 290 -35.06 22.32 10.60
N MET A 291 -33.86 21.77 10.83
CA MET A 291 -32.84 21.59 9.76
C MET A 291 -31.96 20.36 9.94
N HIS A 292 -31.57 19.76 8.81
CA HIS A 292 -30.64 18.63 8.68
C HIS A 292 -29.36 19.05 7.96
N ALA A 293 -28.26 18.32 8.19
CA ALA A 293 -27.08 18.34 7.34
C ALA A 293 -26.35 16.98 7.45
N SER A 294 -25.75 16.54 6.34
CA SER A 294 -24.92 15.32 6.25
C SER A 294 -23.85 15.23 7.35
N ALA A 295 -23.69 14.07 7.99
CA ALA A 295 -22.82 13.93 9.16
C ALA A 295 -21.32 13.83 8.82
N SER A 296 -20.99 13.60 7.54
CA SER A 296 -19.63 13.48 7.02
C SER A 296 -19.52 13.94 5.55
N PRO A 297 -18.30 14.17 5.02
CA PRO A 297 -18.06 14.41 3.59
C PRO A 297 -18.60 13.30 2.67
N PHE A 298 -18.54 12.04 3.12
CA PHE A 298 -19.06 10.89 2.37
C PHE A 298 -20.59 10.86 2.35
N GLU A 299 -21.25 11.12 3.48
CA GLU A 299 -22.70 11.32 3.51
C GLU A 299 -23.12 12.51 2.66
N GLY A 300 -22.36 13.61 2.67
CA GLY A 300 -22.63 14.75 1.80
C GLY A 300 -22.61 14.36 0.32
N PHE A 301 -21.70 13.47 -0.08
CA PHE A 301 -21.71 12.87 -1.41
C PHE A 301 -22.93 11.95 -1.62
N ALA A 302 -23.22 11.03 -0.69
CA ALA A 302 -24.35 10.10 -0.79
C ALA A 302 -25.70 10.84 -0.89
N GLU A 303 -25.88 11.90 -0.11
CA GLU A 303 -27.03 12.80 -0.17
C GLU A 303 -27.09 13.54 -1.51
N ARG A 304 -25.98 14.07 -2.04
CA ARG A 304 -25.96 14.69 -3.38
C ARG A 304 -26.27 13.69 -4.50
N ASN A 305 -25.80 12.45 -4.38
CA ASN A 305 -26.08 11.39 -5.34
C ASN A 305 -27.55 10.96 -5.31
N ASN A 306 -28.16 10.82 -4.14
CA ASN A 306 -29.58 10.48 -3.97
C ASN A 306 -30.52 11.65 -4.33
N TRP A 307 -30.37 12.80 -3.66
CA TRP A 307 -31.31 13.92 -3.77
C TRP A 307 -31.17 14.71 -5.08
N LEU A 308 -29.94 14.89 -5.57
CA LEU A 308 -29.64 15.72 -6.74
C LEU A 308 -29.26 14.89 -8.00
N GLU A 309 -29.20 13.56 -7.89
CA GLU A 309 -28.83 12.64 -8.97
C GLU A 309 -27.45 12.92 -9.61
N ILE A 310 -26.55 13.56 -8.86
CA ILE A 310 -25.18 13.86 -9.32
C ILE A 310 -24.40 12.54 -9.46
N PRO A 311 -23.89 12.18 -10.66
CA PRO A 311 -23.13 10.95 -10.86
C PRO A 311 -21.83 10.92 -10.04
N ILE A 312 -21.41 9.74 -9.62
CA ILE A 312 -20.24 9.53 -8.73
C ILE A 312 -18.97 10.21 -9.28
N LYS A 313 -18.73 10.08 -10.58
CA LYS A 313 -17.58 10.68 -11.29
C LYS A 313 -17.64 12.21 -11.42
N ASP A 314 -18.81 12.81 -11.29
CA ASP A 314 -19.04 14.25 -11.47
C ASP A 314 -19.10 14.98 -10.11
N ASP A 315 -19.24 14.24 -9.00
CA ASP A 315 -19.07 14.74 -7.64
C ASP A 315 -17.58 14.82 -7.23
N PRO A 316 -17.11 15.93 -6.62
CA PRO A 316 -15.70 16.05 -6.22
C PRO A 316 -15.19 14.98 -5.25
N PHE A 317 -16.03 14.51 -4.31
CA PHE A 317 -15.65 13.47 -3.36
C PHE A 317 -15.80 12.07 -3.98
N GLY A 318 -16.88 11.84 -4.73
CA GLY A 318 -17.09 10.60 -5.49
C GLY A 318 -15.95 10.33 -6.50
N ALA A 319 -15.56 11.35 -7.28
CA ALA A 319 -14.43 11.27 -8.20
C ALA A 319 -13.11 10.99 -7.47
N ARG A 320 -12.92 11.53 -6.26
CA ARG A 320 -11.73 11.26 -5.44
C ARG A 320 -11.71 9.83 -4.91
N LEU A 321 -12.85 9.23 -4.58
CA LEU A 321 -12.93 7.80 -4.21
C LEU A 321 -12.56 6.89 -5.38
N LEU A 322 -13.04 7.19 -6.59
CA LEU A 322 -12.65 6.46 -7.81
C LEU A 322 -11.13 6.54 -8.05
N GLN A 323 -10.52 7.73 -7.92
CA GLN A 323 -9.07 7.92 -8.00
C GLN A 323 -8.29 7.14 -6.93
N ARG A 324 -8.89 6.88 -5.76
CA ARG A 324 -8.32 6.07 -4.66
C ARG A 324 -8.72 4.58 -4.77
N GLY A 325 -9.18 4.17 -5.95
CA GLY A 325 -9.40 2.76 -6.31
C GLY A 325 -10.65 2.13 -5.71
N PHE A 326 -11.66 2.91 -5.33
CA PHE A 326 -13.01 2.38 -5.06
C PHE A 326 -13.71 2.09 -6.39
N SER A 327 -14.50 1.01 -6.45
CA SER A 327 -15.44 0.78 -7.55
C SER A 327 -16.74 1.55 -7.32
N GLU A 328 -17.42 1.95 -8.40
CA GLU A 328 -18.75 2.57 -8.30
C GLU A 328 -19.75 1.70 -7.51
N SER A 329 -19.69 0.37 -7.67
CA SER A 329 -20.53 -0.58 -6.95
C SER A 329 -20.29 -0.58 -5.44
N LEU A 330 -19.03 -0.44 -4.99
CA LEU A 330 -18.71 -0.35 -3.57
C LEU A 330 -19.17 1.00 -3.00
N ILE A 331 -18.96 2.09 -3.74
CA ILE A 331 -19.42 3.43 -3.36
C ILE A 331 -20.95 3.45 -3.19
N GLN A 332 -21.70 2.88 -4.13
CA GLN A 332 -23.16 2.76 -4.06
C GLN A 332 -23.61 1.89 -2.87
N ALA A 333 -22.97 0.73 -2.67
CA ALA A 333 -23.28 -0.16 -1.55
C ALA A 333 -22.99 0.49 -0.18
N TRP A 334 -22.02 1.41 -0.11
CA TRP A 334 -21.67 2.12 1.12
C TRP A 334 -22.48 3.41 1.34
N SER A 335 -23.03 4.00 0.27
CA SER A 335 -23.90 5.19 0.33
C SER A 335 -25.25 4.93 1.02
N VAL A 336 -25.56 3.68 1.38
CA VAL A 336 -26.78 3.24 2.07
C VAL A 336 -26.54 2.74 3.51
N ASP A 337 -25.37 3.09 4.07
CA ASP A 337 -24.92 2.75 5.43
C ASP A 337 -24.97 1.24 5.80
N PRO A 338 -24.17 0.40 5.10
CA PRO A 338 -24.06 -1.01 5.43
C PRO A 338 -23.33 -1.20 6.76
N GLN A 339 -23.52 -2.37 7.37
CA GLN A 339 -22.61 -2.84 8.42
C GLN A 339 -21.36 -3.42 7.75
N VAL A 340 -20.19 -2.96 8.18
CA VAL A 340 -18.87 -3.42 7.72
C VAL A 340 -17.99 -3.76 8.92
N GLN A 341 -16.95 -4.55 8.71
CA GLN A 341 -15.98 -4.87 9.75
C GLN A 341 -15.15 -3.63 10.10
N ILE A 342 -15.39 -3.08 11.30
CA ILE A 342 -14.69 -1.90 11.82
C ILE A 342 -13.49 -2.26 12.69
N ALA A 343 -13.44 -3.49 13.22
CA ALA A 343 -12.31 -4.06 13.94
C ALA A 343 -12.37 -5.61 13.86
N PRO A 344 -11.30 -6.35 14.23
CA PRO A 344 -11.33 -7.82 14.29
C PRO A 344 -12.54 -8.34 15.07
N GLY A 345 -13.39 -9.16 14.43
CA GLY A 345 -14.62 -9.69 15.02
C GLY A 345 -15.74 -8.68 15.32
N LYS A 346 -15.64 -7.42 14.87
CA LYS A 346 -16.61 -6.35 15.19
C LYS A 346 -17.14 -5.66 13.92
N GLN A 347 -18.46 -5.76 13.75
CA GLN A 347 -19.23 -5.04 12.72
C GLN A 347 -19.68 -3.65 13.23
N GLY A 348 -19.89 -2.71 12.31
CA GLY A 348 -20.44 -1.38 12.59
C GLY A 348 -20.86 -0.63 11.33
N SER A 349 -21.65 0.44 11.48
CA SER A 349 -22.12 1.26 10.35
C SER A 349 -20.97 2.03 9.71
N VAL A 350 -20.99 2.18 8.37
CA VAL A 350 -20.02 3.01 7.65
C VAL A 350 -20.15 4.47 8.07
N PHE A 351 -21.36 5.01 8.15
CA PHE A 351 -21.59 6.41 8.52
C PHE A 351 -21.18 6.69 9.99
N ASP A 352 -21.50 5.79 10.93
CA ASP A 352 -21.05 5.84 12.33
C ASP A 352 -19.51 5.88 12.47
N GLN A 353 -18.74 5.44 11.45
CA GLN A 353 -17.26 5.53 11.45
C GLN A 353 -16.72 6.82 10.80
N LEU A 354 -17.56 7.60 10.12
CA LEU A 354 -17.17 8.77 9.35
C LEU A 354 -17.75 10.08 9.89
N GLU A 355 -18.74 9.99 10.79
CA GLU A 355 -19.36 11.12 11.49
C GLU A 355 -18.30 12.10 12.04
N ASP A 356 -18.51 13.38 11.78
CA ASP A 356 -17.67 14.51 12.21
C ASP A 356 -16.22 14.53 11.67
N LEU A 357 -15.82 13.57 10.80
CA LEU A 357 -14.50 13.59 10.16
C LEU A 357 -14.39 14.60 9.02
N ASP A 358 -13.32 15.39 9.02
CA ASP A 358 -12.96 16.26 7.89
C ASP A 358 -12.53 15.46 6.64
N THR A 359 -12.59 16.11 5.46
CA THR A 359 -12.42 15.48 4.13
C THR A 359 -11.24 14.51 4.01
N ALA A 360 -10.07 14.86 4.55
CA ALA A 360 -8.88 14.01 4.49
C ALA A 360 -9.01 12.78 5.42
N ALA A 361 -9.42 12.98 6.67
CA ALA A 361 -9.62 11.90 7.64
C ALA A 361 -10.73 10.94 7.22
N CYS A 362 -11.83 11.47 6.66
CA CYS A 362 -12.94 10.70 6.10
C CYS A 362 -12.46 9.79 4.95
N LEU A 363 -11.63 10.32 4.05
CA LEU A 363 -11.08 9.55 2.91
C LEU A 363 -10.13 8.43 3.37
N GLU A 364 -9.24 8.70 4.32
CA GLU A 364 -8.32 7.68 4.84
C GLU A 364 -9.06 6.64 5.69
N LYS A 365 -10.11 7.03 6.44
CA LYS A 365 -10.95 6.08 7.19
C LYS A 365 -11.75 5.16 6.25
N LEU A 366 -12.27 5.70 5.15
CA LEU A 366 -12.90 4.90 4.09
C LEU A 366 -11.92 3.87 3.50
N LEU A 367 -10.66 4.26 3.25
CA LEU A 367 -9.62 3.36 2.76
C LEU A 367 -9.27 2.26 3.77
N GLU A 368 -9.14 2.61 5.05
CA GLU A 368 -8.95 1.64 6.14
C GLU A 368 -10.09 0.62 6.19
N LEU A 369 -11.35 1.07 6.15
CA LEU A 369 -12.51 0.18 6.13
C LEU A 369 -12.54 -0.69 4.87
N LYS A 370 -12.15 -0.16 3.71
CA LYS A 370 -12.16 -0.90 2.43
C LYS A 370 -11.15 -2.03 2.47
N ASP A 371 -9.99 -1.77 3.05
CA ASP A 371 -8.89 -2.73 3.12
C ASP A 371 -9.13 -3.79 4.20
N ARG A 372 -9.97 -3.49 5.21
CA ARG A 372 -10.52 -4.50 6.15
C ARG A 372 -11.60 -5.39 5.52
N ASN A 373 -12.41 -4.86 4.61
CA ASN A 373 -13.60 -5.53 4.05
C ASN A 373 -13.38 -5.99 2.60
N LEU A 374 -12.23 -6.61 2.35
CA LEU A 374 -11.89 -7.16 1.04
C LEU A 374 -12.57 -8.52 0.83
N MET A 375 -13.13 -8.73 -0.36
CA MET A 375 -13.66 -10.03 -0.77
C MET A 375 -12.54 -11.07 -0.88
N ASN A 376 -12.83 -12.30 -0.50
CA ASN A 376 -12.05 -13.46 -0.87
C ASN A 376 -12.32 -13.80 -2.34
N ALA A 377 -11.25 -14.09 -3.10
CA ALA A 377 -11.37 -14.48 -4.50
C ALA A 377 -10.39 -15.59 -4.87
N ALA A 378 -10.89 -16.72 -5.37
CA ALA A 378 -10.11 -17.92 -5.64
C ALA A 378 -10.26 -18.43 -7.09
N PHE A 379 -9.28 -19.22 -7.51
CA PHE A 379 -9.32 -20.06 -8.70
C PHE A 379 -9.63 -21.49 -8.26
N VAL A 380 -10.71 -22.06 -8.78
CA VAL A 380 -11.21 -23.41 -8.44
C VAL A 380 -11.27 -24.20 -9.74
N PHE A 381 -10.85 -25.47 -9.75
CA PHE A 381 -11.02 -26.30 -10.94
C PHE A 381 -11.32 -27.77 -10.65
N ILE A 382 -12.06 -28.39 -11.56
CA ILE A 382 -12.31 -29.82 -11.61
C ILE A 382 -11.10 -30.49 -12.26
N LYS A 383 -10.55 -31.51 -11.59
CA LYS A 383 -9.39 -32.27 -12.07
C LYS A 383 -9.79 -33.21 -13.22
N PRO A 384 -8.88 -33.56 -14.14
CA PRO A 384 -9.23 -34.29 -15.37
C PRO A 384 -9.94 -35.64 -15.17
N HIS A 385 -9.64 -36.38 -14.10
CA HIS A 385 -10.31 -37.67 -13.81
C HIS A 385 -11.80 -37.52 -13.43
N ALA A 386 -12.23 -36.32 -12.99
CA ALA A 386 -13.58 -36.00 -12.56
C ALA A 386 -14.29 -35.03 -13.51
N MET A 387 -13.73 -34.78 -14.69
CA MET A 387 -14.27 -33.85 -15.68
C MET A 387 -15.51 -34.43 -16.38
N THR A 388 -16.67 -34.31 -15.72
CA THR A 388 -17.98 -34.69 -16.25
C THR A 388 -19.00 -33.56 -16.05
N GLU A 389 -20.02 -33.48 -16.90
CA GLU A 389 -21.09 -32.47 -16.76
C GLU A 389 -21.80 -32.54 -15.40
N LYS A 390 -21.91 -33.73 -14.80
CA LYS A 390 -22.52 -33.91 -13.47
C LYS A 390 -21.65 -33.31 -12.36
N VAL A 391 -20.33 -33.41 -12.46
CA VAL A 391 -19.41 -32.78 -11.51
C VAL A 391 -19.38 -31.26 -11.69
N LYS A 392 -19.49 -30.75 -12.92
CA LYS A 392 -19.66 -29.30 -13.18
C LYS A 392 -20.90 -28.75 -12.51
N GLU A 393 -22.05 -29.41 -12.68
CA GLU A 393 -23.30 -28.97 -12.06
C GLU A 393 -23.23 -29.05 -10.53
N LEU A 394 -22.69 -30.14 -9.98
CA LEU A 394 -22.46 -30.29 -8.54
C LEU A 394 -21.56 -29.16 -7.98
N ALA A 395 -20.44 -28.87 -8.64
CA ALA A 395 -19.53 -27.80 -8.25
C ALA A 395 -20.23 -26.42 -8.29
N LYS A 396 -20.91 -26.11 -9.40
CA LYS A 396 -21.63 -24.85 -9.62
C LYS A 396 -22.72 -24.62 -8.57
N THR A 397 -23.62 -25.60 -8.39
CA THR A 397 -24.69 -25.53 -7.38
C THR A 397 -24.12 -25.48 -5.96
N GLY A 398 -23.07 -26.27 -5.67
CA GLY A 398 -22.45 -26.33 -4.35
C GLY A 398 -21.77 -25.02 -3.94
N LEU A 399 -21.10 -24.34 -4.87
CA LEU A 399 -20.54 -23.00 -4.64
C LEU A 399 -21.66 -21.98 -4.39
N GLN A 400 -22.64 -21.91 -5.28
CA GLN A 400 -23.76 -20.96 -5.19
C GLN A 400 -24.60 -21.14 -3.91
N LYS A 401 -24.81 -22.38 -3.46
CA LYS A 401 -25.50 -22.70 -2.19
C LYS A 401 -24.86 -22.06 -0.96
N HIS A 402 -23.54 -21.81 -0.99
CA HIS A 402 -22.79 -21.19 0.10
C HIS A 402 -22.57 -19.68 -0.10
N GLY A 403 -23.35 -19.03 -0.99
CA GLY A 403 -23.24 -17.60 -1.26
C GLY A 403 -22.01 -17.21 -2.10
N ILE A 404 -21.26 -18.20 -2.63
CA ILE A 404 -20.07 -17.94 -3.44
C ILE A 404 -20.50 -17.59 -4.87
N LYS A 405 -20.11 -16.39 -5.30
CA LYS A 405 -20.42 -15.85 -6.62
C LYS A 405 -19.40 -16.35 -7.64
N ILE A 406 -19.88 -16.96 -8.72
CA ILE A 406 -19.02 -17.32 -9.87
C ILE A 406 -18.92 -16.09 -10.78
N LEU A 407 -17.70 -15.56 -10.92
CA LEU A 407 -17.38 -14.40 -11.77
C LEU A 407 -17.16 -14.82 -13.24
N LYS A 408 -16.55 -15.99 -13.44
CA LYS A 408 -16.20 -16.55 -14.74
C LYS A 408 -16.07 -18.07 -14.61
N GLU A 409 -16.40 -18.80 -15.66
CA GLU A 409 -16.11 -20.23 -15.77
C GLU A 409 -15.62 -20.55 -17.19
N GLY A 410 -14.94 -21.68 -17.38
CA GLY A 410 -14.40 -22.09 -18.68
C GLY A 410 -13.55 -23.35 -18.59
N SER A 411 -12.93 -23.76 -19.70
CA SER A 411 -12.05 -24.93 -19.72
C SER A 411 -10.69 -24.68 -20.37
N LEU A 412 -9.73 -25.52 -20.00
CA LEU A 412 -8.36 -25.54 -20.54
C LEU A 412 -7.98 -26.99 -20.84
N LYS A 413 -7.57 -27.24 -22.09
CA LYS A 413 -7.20 -28.57 -22.57
C LYS A 413 -5.72 -28.88 -22.36
N ALA A 414 -5.39 -30.17 -22.32
CA ALA A 414 -4.05 -30.70 -22.17
C ALA A 414 -2.99 -30.00 -23.02
N GLU A 415 -3.30 -29.70 -24.29
CA GLU A 415 -2.36 -29.07 -25.21
C GLU A 415 -1.94 -27.67 -24.73
N THR A 416 -2.90 -26.86 -24.25
CA THR A 416 -2.63 -25.54 -23.68
C THR A 416 -1.88 -25.64 -22.36
N ILE A 417 -2.26 -26.60 -21.50
CA ILE A 417 -1.64 -26.84 -20.19
C ILE A 417 -0.17 -27.22 -20.37
N ASP A 418 0.13 -28.09 -21.33
CA ASP A 418 1.48 -28.55 -21.63
C ASP A 418 2.33 -27.44 -22.29
N GLN A 419 1.80 -26.81 -23.35
CA GLN A 419 2.51 -25.76 -24.10
C GLN A 419 2.91 -24.58 -23.21
N LYS A 420 2.02 -24.13 -22.33
CA LYS A 420 2.26 -23.03 -21.38
C LYS A 420 2.87 -23.49 -20.05
N LYS A 421 3.05 -24.80 -19.85
CA LYS A 421 3.54 -25.41 -18.61
C LYS A 421 2.72 -24.99 -17.38
N LEU A 422 1.41 -24.85 -17.51
CA LEU A 422 0.55 -24.28 -16.46
C LEU A 422 0.59 -25.10 -15.17
N ILE A 423 0.59 -26.43 -15.31
CA ILE A 423 0.67 -27.35 -14.17
C ILE A 423 2.07 -27.39 -13.54
N ASP A 424 3.13 -27.20 -14.35
CA ASP A 424 4.51 -27.09 -13.85
C ASP A 424 4.70 -25.81 -13.04
N GLN A 425 4.13 -24.68 -13.50
CA GLN A 425 4.14 -23.40 -12.79
C GLN A 425 3.27 -23.44 -11.53
N HIS A 426 2.09 -24.05 -11.61
CA HIS A 426 1.19 -24.22 -10.46
C HIS A 426 1.82 -25.05 -9.34
N TYR A 427 2.62 -26.07 -9.68
CA TYR A 427 3.41 -26.84 -8.72
C TYR A 427 4.91 -26.51 -8.80
N TYR A 428 5.30 -25.25 -9.02
CA TYR A 428 6.69 -24.88 -9.30
C TYR A 428 7.68 -25.37 -8.25
N ALA A 429 7.35 -25.28 -6.96
CA ALA A 429 8.19 -25.77 -5.88
C ALA A 429 8.47 -27.30 -5.96
N ILE A 430 7.57 -28.09 -6.57
CA ILE A 430 7.77 -29.51 -6.82
C ILE A 430 8.49 -29.72 -8.17
N ALA A 431 7.98 -29.06 -9.22
CA ALA A 431 8.42 -29.19 -10.60
C ALA A 431 9.90 -28.79 -10.78
N SER A 432 10.30 -27.63 -10.25
CA SER A 432 11.67 -27.13 -10.31
C SER A 432 12.69 -28.14 -9.80
N LYS A 433 12.37 -28.82 -8.69
CA LYS A 433 13.22 -29.83 -8.05
C LYS A 433 13.17 -31.21 -8.74
N ALA A 434 12.15 -31.44 -9.57
CA ALA A 434 11.98 -32.66 -10.37
C ALA A 434 12.57 -32.56 -11.78
N THR A 435 12.61 -31.37 -12.39
CA THR A 435 12.90 -31.22 -13.83
C THR A 435 13.77 -30.01 -14.23
N ILE A 436 14.11 -29.08 -13.32
CA ILE A 436 14.83 -27.84 -13.68
C ILE A 436 16.19 -27.75 -12.97
N LEU A 437 16.19 -27.80 -11.65
CA LEU A 437 17.37 -27.60 -10.82
C LEU A 437 18.29 -28.82 -10.88
N LYS A 438 19.59 -28.56 -11.02
CA LYS A 438 20.65 -29.57 -10.88
C LYS A 438 20.96 -29.83 -9.39
N PRO A 439 21.56 -30.98 -9.04
CA PRO A 439 21.77 -31.37 -7.64
C PRO A 439 22.50 -30.32 -6.80
N ASP A 440 23.54 -29.69 -7.35
CA ASP A 440 24.33 -28.63 -6.73
C ASP A 440 23.58 -27.30 -6.53
N GLN A 441 22.40 -27.15 -7.15
CA GLN A 441 21.51 -26.00 -7.01
C GLN A 441 20.39 -26.24 -5.99
N LEU A 442 20.30 -27.44 -5.39
CA LEU A 442 19.28 -27.80 -4.41
C LEU A 442 19.73 -27.42 -2.99
N ASN A 443 18.92 -26.60 -2.29
CA ASN A 443 19.14 -26.23 -0.89
C ASN A 443 18.73 -27.37 0.07
N VAL A 444 19.43 -28.50 0.03
CA VAL A 444 19.16 -29.68 0.84
C VAL A 444 19.60 -29.45 2.30
N PRO A 445 18.72 -29.69 3.29
CA PRO A 445 19.12 -29.74 4.71
C PRO A 445 20.06 -30.93 4.92
N ALA A 446 21.37 -30.65 4.98
CA ALA A 446 22.42 -31.66 4.99
C ALA A 446 22.36 -32.57 6.23
N ASP A 447 21.92 -32.02 7.37
CA ASP A 447 21.63 -32.73 8.62
C ASP A 447 20.56 -33.82 8.42
N LYS A 448 19.40 -33.45 7.89
CA LYS A 448 18.28 -34.37 7.63
C LYS A 448 18.61 -35.40 6.56
N PHE A 449 19.36 -34.99 5.53
CA PHE A 449 19.83 -35.91 4.49
C PHE A 449 20.76 -36.97 5.08
N GLN A 450 21.73 -36.56 5.90
CA GLN A 450 22.66 -37.47 6.56
C GLN A 450 21.96 -38.39 7.57
N GLU A 451 20.98 -37.89 8.34
CA GLU A 451 20.17 -38.69 9.25
C GLU A 451 19.39 -39.80 8.50
N GLN A 452 18.79 -39.47 7.36
CA GLN A 452 18.00 -40.42 6.57
C GLN A 452 18.85 -41.46 5.81
N PHE A 453 19.98 -41.04 5.24
CA PHE A 453 20.72 -41.82 4.25
C PHE A 453 22.11 -42.29 4.72
N GLY A 454 22.58 -41.85 5.88
CA GLY A 454 23.86 -42.28 6.47
C GLY A 454 25.12 -41.74 5.80
N VAL A 455 24.99 -40.84 4.81
CA VAL A 455 26.09 -40.18 4.11
C VAL A 455 25.86 -38.66 4.09
N SER A 456 26.92 -37.87 4.15
CA SER A 456 26.77 -36.41 4.09
C SER A 456 26.31 -35.95 2.69
N TRP A 457 25.67 -34.79 2.63
CA TRP A 457 25.22 -34.20 1.37
C TRP A 457 26.38 -33.95 0.39
N GLU A 458 27.54 -33.52 0.91
CA GLU A 458 28.73 -33.27 0.11
C GLU A 458 29.37 -34.55 -0.46
N GLU A 459 29.32 -35.67 0.28
CA GLU A 459 29.71 -36.99 -0.22
C GLU A 459 28.72 -37.49 -1.29
N ALA A 460 27.42 -37.31 -1.07
CA ALA A 460 26.39 -37.67 -2.05
C ALA A 460 26.59 -36.92 -3.38
N LEU A 461 26.79 -35.60 -3.34
CA LEU A 461 27.11 -34.80 -4.53
C LEU A 461 28.40 -35.28 -5.21
N LYS A 462 29.50 -35.47 -4.46
CA LYS A 462 30.78 -35.96 -5.00
C LYS A 462 30.70 -37.36 -5.61
N SER A 463 29.74 -38.19 -5.17
CA SER A 463 29.54 -39.54 -5.71
C SER A 463 28.95 -39.58 -7.12
N GLY A 464 28.34 -38.47 -7.58
CA GLY A 464 27.63 -38.41 -8.87
C GLY A 464 26.32 -39.22 -8.92
N LYS A 465 25.79 -39.66 -7.77
CA LYS A 465 24.58 -40.50 -7.66
C LYS A 465 23.30 -39.72 -7.37
N VAL A 466 23.30 -38.41 -7.56
CA VAL A 466 22.19 -37.52 -7.18
C VAL A 466 21.61 -36.89 -8.43
N PHE A 467 20.29 -36.96 -8.58
CA PHE A 467 19.58 -36.45 -9.76
C PHE A 467 18.21 -35.86 -9.39
N ASN A 468 17.73 -34.90 -10.18
CA ASN A 468 16.28 -34.64 -10.24
C ASN A 468 15.58 -35.80 -10.97
N ALA A 469 14.24 -35.88 -10.90
CA ALA A 469 13.47 -36.96 -11.52
C ALA A 469 13.79 -37.15 -13.02
N MET A 470 13.86 -36.08 -13.80
CA MET A 470 14.06 -36.15 -15.25
C MET A 470 15.46 -36.61 -15.64
N ASP A 471 16.51 -36.05 -15.02
CA ASP A 471 17.89 -36.50 -15.19
C ASP A 471 18.06 -37.94 -14.69
N GLY A 472 17.34 -38.33 -13.62
CA GLY A 472 17.30 -39.67 -13.07
C GLY A 472 16.71 -40.70 -14.04
N CYS A 473 15.59 -40.36 -14.69
CA CYS A 473 15.00 -41.16 -15.77
C CYS A 473 16.01 -41.38 -16.90
N GLN A 474 16.70 -40.31 -17.33
CA GLN A 474 17.73 -40.40 -18.37
C GLN A 474 18.95 -41.26 -17.95
N HIS A 475 19.41 -41.12 -16.70
CA HIS A 475 20.55 -41.87 -16.15
C HIS A 475 20.24 -43.36 -16.00
N LEU A 476 19.07 -43.68 -15.44
CA LEU A 476 18.62 -45.06 -15.25
C LEU A 476 18.19 -45.70 -16.57
N GLY A 477 17.74 -44.91 -17.56
CA GLY A 477 17.22 -45.38 -18.84
C GLY A 477 15.79 -45.91 -18.71
N ILE A 478 14.97 -45.22 -17.92
CA ILE A 478 13.58 -45.58 -17.60
C ILE A 478 12.63 -44.42 -17.94
N ASP A 479 11.33 -44.72 -18.09
CA ASP A 479 10.29 -43.71 -18.30
C ASP A 479 9.68 -43.15 -17.00
N ALA A 480 8.71 -42.24 -17.13
CA ALA A 480 8.04 -41.60 -16.01
C ALA A 480 7.25 -42.58 -15.11
N GLY A 481 6.58 -43.57 -15.72
CA GLY A 481 5.80 -44.57 -15.00
C GLY A 481 6.70 -45.58 -14.27
N GLU A 482 7.80 -45.98 -14.89
CA GLU A 482 8.84 -46.79 -14.26
C GLU A 482 9.50 -46.06 -13.08
N MET A 483 9.78 -44.77 -13.21
CA MET A 483 10.29 -43.93 -12.13
C MET A 483 9.30 -43.83 -10.96
N ASP A 484 8.01 -43.60 -11.21
CA ASP A 484 6.98 -43.52 -10.17
C ASP A 484 6.72 -44.86 -9.48
N ALA A 485 6.85 -45.97 -10.22
CA ALA A 485 6.83 -47.32 -9.66
C ALA A 485 8.02 -47.56 -8.72
N ALA A 486 9.24 -47.21 -9.13
CA ALA A 486 10.44 -47.34 -8.30
C ALA A 486 10.42 -46.39 -7.09
N TRP A 487 9.90 -45.17 -7.26
CA TRP A 487 9.64 -44.21 -6.18
C TRP A 487 8.62 -44.74 -5.16
N SER A 488 7.56 -45.39 -5.63
CA SER A 488 6.55 -46.03 -4.78
C SER A 488 7.13 -47.21 -3.98
N GLN A 489 8.05 -47.99 -4.57
CA GLN A 489 8.80 -49.02 -3.86
C GLN A 489 9.73 -48.42 -2.80
N ALA A 490 10.48 -47.36 -3.13
CA ALA A 490 11.31 -46.63 -2.15
C ALA A 490 10.45 -46.08 -0.98
N LYS A 491 9.23 -45.62 -1.25
CA LYS A 491 8.28 -45.14 -0.24
C LYS A 491 7.84 -46.27 0.70
N ALA A 492 7.46 -47.42 0.15
CA ALA A 492 7.12 -48.61 0.93
C ALA A 492 8.30 -49.12 1.77
N ALA A 493 9.53 -49.04 1.24
CA ALA A 493 10.77 -49.39 1.93
C ALA A 493 11.26 -48.32 2.94
N LYS A 494 10.53 -47.21 3.13
CA LYS A 494 10.93 -46.06 3.96
C LYS A 494 12.28 -45.42 3.58
N LYS A 495 12.67 -45.53 2.31
CA LYS A 495 13.87 -44.93 1.71
C LYS A 495 13.62 -43.52 1.17
N LEU A 496 12.73 -42.77 1.81
CA LEU A 496 12.19 -41.50 1.33
C LEU A 496 12.07 -40.50 2.49
N ILE A 497 12.58 -39.28 2.30
CA ILE A 497 12.44 -38.16 3.24
C ILE A 497 11.72 -36.97 2.58
N LYS A 498 10.88 -36.29 3.37
CA LYS A 498 10.32 -34.97 3.08
C LYS A 498 11.09 -33.91 3.87
N PHE A 499 11.71 -32.94 3.21
CA PHE A 499 12.44 -31.87 3.87
C PHE A 499 11.52 -30.74 4.35
N GLY A 500 10.50 -30.40 3.55
CA GLY A 500 9.54 -29.30 3.71
C GLY A 500 8.76 -29.09 2.40
N GLY A 501 7.95 -28.03 2.28
CA GLY A 501 7.20 -27.56 1.08
C GLY A 501 7.52 -28.25 -0.26
N GLY A 502 6.84 -29.36 -0.55
CA GLY A 502 6.97 -30.10 -1.83
C GLY A 502 8.35 -30.71 -2.14
N PHE A 503 9.28 -30.75 -1.19
CA PHE A 503 10.68 -31.17 -1.39
C PHE A 503 10.94 -32.54 -0.79
N TYR A 504 11.11 -33.55 -1.66
CA TYR A 504 11.33 -34.95 -1.29
C TYR A 504 12.58 -35.52 -1.96
N CYS A 505 13.33 -36.34 -1.23
CA CYS A 505 14.40 -37.17 -1.80
C CYS A 505 14.16 -38.64 -1.47
N GLY A 506 14.28 -39.50 -2.47
CA GLY A 506 14.22 -40.96 -2.32
C GLY A 506 15.48 -41.63 -2.83
N LEU A 507 15.97 -42.65 -2.11
CA LEU A 507 16.96 -43.57 -2.64
C LEU A 507 16.22 -44.60 -3.52
N VAL A 508 16.28 -44.38 -4.83
CA VAL A 508 15.60 -45.18 -5.85
C VAL A 508 16.52 -46.32 -6.31
N GLU A 509 15.94 -47.51 -6.39
CA GLU A 509 16.61 -48.75 -6.76
C GLU A 509 15.88 -49.34 -7.98
N VAL A 510 16.63 -49.61 -9.05
CA VAL A 510 16.12 -50.23 -10.28
C VAL A 510 16.98 -51.47 -10.56
N GLU A 511 16.34 -52.56 -10.98
CA GLU A 511 17.03 -53.84 -11.20
C GLU A 511 18.16 -53.70 -12.22
N GLY A 512 19.36 -54.20 -11.88
CA GLY A 512 20.55 -54.09 -12.72
C GLY A 512 21.20 -52.69 -12.79
N LYS A 513 20.75 -51.72 -11.98
CA LYS A 513 21.33 -50.37 -11.86
C LYS A 513 21.88 -50.15 -10.45
N GLU A 514 22.78 -49.18 -10.29
CA GLU A 514 23.19 -48.74 -8.96
C GLU A 514 22.08 -47.87 -8.32
N PRO A 515 21.89 -47.93 -6.98
CA PRO A 515 20.98 -47.03 -6.27
C PRO A 515 21.37 -45.56 -6.43
N VAL A 516 20.38 -44.69 -6.64
CA VAL A 516 20.56 -43.24 -6.85
C VAL A 516 19.58 -42.42 -6.03
N TYR A 517 20.00 -41.22 -5.61
CA TYR A 517 19.16 -40.26 -4.91
C TYR A 517 18.38 -39.42 -5.91
N ILE A 518 17.07 -39.64 -5.98
CA ILE A 518 16.15 -38.91 -6.85
C ILE A 518 15.39 -37.86 -6.05
N PHE A 519 15.20 -36.69 -6.64
CA PHE A 519 14.30 -35.65 -6.11
C PHE A 519 12.96 -35.65 -6.84
N ASN A 520 11.87 -35.69 -6.07
CA ASN A 520 10.48 -35.58 -6.53
C ASN A 520 10.08 -36.54 -7.69
N GLY A 521 10.49 -37.81 -7.63
CA GLY A 521 10.30 -38.81 -8.72
C GLY A 521 8.86 -38.98 -9.22
N PHE A 522 7.87 -38.83 -8.33
CA PHE A 522 6.43 -38.90 -8.65
C PHE A 522 5.91 -37.75 -9.53
N PHE A 523 6.65 -36.65 -9.70
CA PHE A 523 6.12 -35.45 -10.33
C PHE A 523 5.75 -35.68 -11.81
N MET A 524 6.50 -36.51 -12.52
CA MET A 524 6.30 -36.71 -13.97
C MET A 524 4.99 -37.44 -14.29
N THR A 525 4.55 -38.40 -13.46
CA THR A 525 3.23 -39.05 -13.59
C THR A 525 2.10 -38.16 -13.05
N MET A 526 2.36 -37.36 -12.01
CA MET A 526 1.41 -36.34 -11.56
C MET A 526 1.11 -35.32 -12.67
N ARG A 527 2.15 -34.85 -13.38
CA ARG A 527 2.07 -33.94 -14.53
C ARG A 527 1.26 -34.56 -15.67
N SER A 528 1.52 -35.82 -16.02
CA SER A 528 0.87 -36.47 -17.17
C SER A 528 -0.64 -36.57 -17.04
N LYS A 529 -1.20 -36.61 -15.81
CA LYS A 529 -2.66 -36.53 -15.58
C LYS A 529 -3.31 -35.26 -16.14
N PHE A 530 -2.56 -34.18 -16.29
CA PHE A 530 -3.02 -32.89 -16.81
C PHE A 530 -2.62 -32.63 -18.27
N THR A 531 -1.56 -33.29 -18.75
CA THR A 531 -1.02 -33.09 -20.11
C THR A 531 -1.23 -34.28 -21.06
N ALA A 532 -1.84 -35.38 -20.60
CA ALA A 532 -2.21 -36.48 -21.47
C ALA A 532 -3.25 -36.04 -22.51
N PRO A 533 -3.22 -36.58 -23.75
CA PRO A 533 -4.24 -36.30 -24.76
C PRO A 533 -5.65 -36.52 -24.21
N SER A 534 -6.59 -35.62 -24.53
CA SER A 534 -7.95 -35.52 -23.98
C SER A 534 -8.11 -35.14 -22.50
N ALA A 535 -7.03 -34.89 -21.74
CA ALA A 535 -7.18 -34.28 -20.41
C ALA A 535 -7.68 -32.83 -20.55
N GLU A 536 -8.55 -32.42 -19.63
CA GLU A 536 -9.15 -31.09 -19.60
C GLU A 536 -9.44 -30.72 -18.14
N VAL A 537 -9.20 -29.46 -17.78
CA VAL A 537 -9.70 -28.88 -16.52
C VAL A 537 -10.82 -27.91 -16.81
N TYR A 538 -11.84 -27.90 -15.95
CA TYR A 538 -12.91 -26.91 -15.97
C TYR A 538 -12.79 -26.02 -14.74
N TYR A 539 -12.62 -24.71 -14.94
CA TYR A 539 -12.32 -23.76 -13.89
C TYR A 539 -13.48 -22.81 -13.59
N TYR A 540 -13.48 -22.28 -12.38
CA TYR A 540 -14.33 -21.22 -11.87
C TYR A 540 -13.45 -20.15 -11.23
N LEU A 541 -13.69 -18.89 -11.60
CA LEU A 541 -13.30 -17.73 -10.79
C LEU A 541 -14.44 -17.44 -9.84
N VAL A 542 -14.13 -17.42 -8.55
CA VAL A 542 -15.13 -17.26 -7.49
C VAL A 542 -14.77 -16.11 -6.56
N GLU A 543 -15.80 -15.46 -6.02
CA GLU A 543 -15.73 -14.31 -5.11
C GLU A 543 -16.76 -14.47 -3.99
N TRP A 544 -16.37 -14.14 -2.75
CA TRP A 544 -17.28 -14.14 -1.59
C TRP A 544 -16.78 -13.22 -0.46
N ASP A 545 -17.68 -12.84 0.45
CA ASP A 545 -17.35 -12.05 1.63
C ASP A 545 -16.67 -12.92 2.70
N ALA A 546 -15.46 -12.54 3.10
CA ALA A 546 -14.70 -13.20 4.16
C ALA A 546 -15.44 -13.24 5.51
N ASN A 547 -16.32 -12.26 5.78
CA ASN A 547 -17.15 -12.25 6.98
C ASN A 547 -18.27 -13.29 6.96
N ALA A 548 -18.73 -13.68 5.77
CA ALA A 548 -19.77 -14.69 5.60
C ALA A 548 -19.19 -16.12 5.52
N LEU A 549 -17.98 -16.26 4.98
CA LEU A 549 -17.28 -17.53 4.84
C LEU A 549 -15.76 -17.28 4.84
N SER A 550 -15.06 -17.71 5.90
CA SER A 550 -13.60 -17.61 5.93
C SER A 550 -12.95 -18.56 4.92
N TRP A 551 -11.71 -18.28 4.53
CA TRP A 551 -10.94 -19.12 3.61
C TRP A 551 -10.76 -20.55 4.14
N ALA A 552 -10.50 -20.68 5.44
CA ALA A 552 -10.44 -21.95 6.15
C ALA A 552 -11.74 -22.77 6.03
N ASP A 553 -12.90 -22.13 6.17
CA ASP A 553 -14.19 -22.80 6.04
C ASP A 553 -14.56 -23.10 4.58
N PHE A 554 -14.17 -22.23 3.64
CA PHE A 554 -14.26 -22.52 2.21
C PHE A 554 -13.49 -23.79 1.84
N ARG A 555 -12.23 -23.94 2.30
CA ARG A 555 -11.42 -25.14 2.04
C ARG A 555 -11.89 -26.35 2.83
N GLY A 556 -12.12 -26.21 4.14
CA GLY A 556 -12.43 -27.32 5.04
C GLY A 556 -13.88 -27.84 4.96
N LYS A 557 -14.86 -26.93 4.81
CA LYS A 557 -16.30 -27.27 4.87
C LYS A 557 -16.97 -27.27 3.50
N VAL A 558 -16.68 -26.29 2.63
CA VAL A 558 -17.33 -26.19 1.31
C VAL A 558 -16.66 -27.11 0.28
N LEU A 559 -15.34 -26.98 0.09
CA LEU A 559 -14.58 -27.87 -0.80
C LEU A 559 -14.36 -29.24 -0.14
N GLY A 560 -13.91 -29.25 1.10
CA GLY A 560 -13.46 -30.42 1.85
C GLY A 560 -11.93 -30.60 1.81
N PRO A 561 -11.30 -31.25 2.82
CA PRO A 561 -9.87 -31.56 2.88
C PRO A 561 -9.36 -32.40 1.69
N THR A 562 -8.04 -32.49 1.56
CA THR A 562 -7.36 -33.09 0.39
C THR A 562 -7.61 -34.58 0.24
N ASP A 563 -7.76 -35.33 1.33
CA ASP A 563 -8.29 -36.70 1.29
C ASP A 563 -9.83 -36.64 1.31
N PRO A 564 -10.54 -37.08 0.26
CA PRO A 564 -12.00 -37.11 0.26
C PRO A 564 -12.59 -37.99 1.38
N ALA A 565 -11.85 -38.96 1.91
CA ALA A 565 -12.31 -39.83 2.99
C ALA A 565 -12.37 -39.12 4.36
N GLU A 566 -11.63 -38.03 4.53
CA GLU A 566 -11.67 -37.15 5.70
C GLU A 566 -12.66 -35.99 5.51
N ALA A 567 -13.24 -35.85 4.32
CA ALA A 567 -14.06 -34.70 3.97
C ALA A 567 -15.50 -34.78 4.54
N PRO A 568 -16.08 -33.66 5.02
CA PRO A 568 -17.48 -33.62 5.41
C PRO A 568 -18.38 -34.11 4.28
N ALA A 569 -19.38 -34.96 4.56
CA ALA A 569 -20.20 -35.59 3.53
C ALA A 569 -20.91 -34.60 2.60
N GLU A 570 -21.27 -33.41 3.11
CA GLU A 570 -21.91 -32.33 2.36
C GLU A 570 -20.94 -31.46 1.54
N SER A 571 -19.63 -31.55 1.80
CA SER A 571 -18.59 -30.83 1.03
C SER A 571 -18.50 -31.36 -0.40
N LEU A 572 -17.97 -30.55 -1.32
CA LEU A 572 -17.82 -30.95 -2.73
C LEU A 572 -17.02 -32.25 -2.89
N ARG A 573 -15.88 -32.39 -2.21
CA ARG A 573 -15.08 -33.63 -2.24
C ARG A 573 -15.79 -34.81 -1.57
N GLY A 574 -16.51 -34.59 -0.47
CA GLY A 574 -17.33 -35.63 0.18
C GLY A 574 -18.49 -36.13 -0.68
N GLN A 575 -19.15 -35.21 -1.40
CA GLN A 575 -20.20 -35.55 -2.37
C GLN A 575 -19.64 -36.24 -3.61
N ILE A 576 -18.47 -35.82 -4.10
CA ILE A 576 -17.77 -36.51 -5.21
C ILE A 576 -17.37 -37.93 -4.79
N LEU A 577 -16.83 -38.13 -3.58
CA LEU A 577 -16.48 -39.46 -3.06
C LEU A 577 -17.70 -40.38 -2.91
N SER A 578 -18.79 -39.87 -2.34
CA SER A 578 -19.99 -40.68 -2.05
C SER A 578 -20.79 -41.03 -3.31
N LYS A 579 -20.76 -40.17 -4.34
CA LYS A 579 -21.56 -40.32 -5.58
C LYS A 579 -20.71 -40.59 -6.83
N TRP A 580 -19.46 -41.04 -6.68
CA TRP A 580 -18.48 -41.08 -7.79
C TRP A 580 -18.98 -41.85 -9.03
N GLU A 581 -19.62 -43.01 -8.86
CA GLU A 581 -20.22 -43.80 -9.95
C GLU A 581 -21.38 -43.04 -10.62
N GLU A 582 -22.27 -42.45 -9.82
CA GLU A 582 -23.42 -41.66 -10.30
C GLU A 582 -22.97 -40.41 -11.07
N LEU A 583 -21.86 -39.81 -10.66
CA LEU A 583 -21.22 -38.65 -11.28
C LEU A 583 -20.39 -39.03 -12.53
N GLY A 584 -20.18 -40.33 -12.78
CA GLY A 584 -19.51 -40.85 -13.97
C GLY A 584 -17.98 -40.93 -13.89
N LEU A 585 -17.41 -40.94 -12.69
CA LEU A 585 -15.98 -41.18 -12.49
C LEU A 585 -15.65 -42.66 -12.76
N LYS A 586 -14.45 -42.93 -13.28
CA LYS A 586 -14.00 -44.29 -13.62
C LYS A 586 -13.51 -45.09 -12.42
N GLU A 587 -13.00 -44.40 -11.40
CA GLU A 587 -12.43 -44.97 -10.19
C GLU A 587 -12.85 -44.15 -8.98
N LYS A 588 -12.84 -44.79 -7.80
CA LYS A 588 -13.15 -44.14 -6.53
C LYS A 588 -12.09 -43.05 -6.21
N PRO A 589 -12.49 -41.81 -5.88
CA PRO A 589 -11.57 -40.74 -5.51
C PRO A 589 -10.59 -41.10 -4.39
N ASN A 590 -9.40 -40.51 -4.46
CA ASN A 590 -8.30 -40.68 -3.51
C ASN A 590 -7.55 -39.35 -3.31
N VAL A 591 -6.52 -39.31 -2.46
CA VAL A 591 -5.74 -38.10 -2.13
C VAL A 591 -5.20 -37.34 -3.36
N GLY A 592 -4.71 -38.06 -4.39
CA GLY A 592 -4.22 -37.44 -5.63
C GLY A 592 -5.37 -37.06 -6.55
N ASP A 593 -6.29 -37.99 -6.76
CA ASP A 593 -7.47 -37.87 -7.59
C ASP A 593 -8.72 -37.59 -6.74
N ASN A 594 -8.73 -36.40 -6.13
CA ASN A 594 -9.73 -35.93 -5.17
C ASN A 594 -10.83 -35.05 -5.78
N GLY A 595 -11.13 -35.21 -7.07
CA GLY A 595 -12.17 -34.47 -7.81
C GLY A 595 -11.82 -33.03 -8.17
N MET A 596 -11.41 -32.21 -7.19
CA MET A 596 -11.32 -30.75 -7.34
C MET A 596 -10.10 -30.12 -6.65
N HIS A 597 -9.65 -28.99 -7.19
CA HIS A 597 -8.67 -28.06 -6.61
C HIS A 597 -9.32 -26.71 -6.27
N ALA A 598 -8.80 -26.03 -5.25
CA ALA A 598 -9.01 -24.61 -5.03
C ALA A 598 -7.76 -23.98 -4.41
N SER A 599 -7.52 -22.71 -4.70
CA SER A 599 -6.48 -21.86 -4.11
C SER A 599 -6.39 -21.99 -2.58
N ALA A 600 -5.18 -22.15 -2.02
CA ALA A 600 -5.01 -22.28 -0.57
C ALA A 600 -5.00 -20.94 0.20
N SER A 601 -4.77 -19.83 -0.50
CA SER A 601 -4.78 -18.46 0.04
C SER A 601 -5.17 -17.42 -1.03
N PRO A 602 -5.49 -16.17 -0.66
CA PRO A 602 -5.72 -15.05 -1.58
C PRO A 602 -4.55 -14.79 -2.53
N PHE A 603 -3.32 -14.93 -2.04
CA PHE A 603 -2.11 -14.76 -2.83
C PHE A 603 -1.91 -15.89 -3.83
N GLU A 604 -2.14 -17.14 -3.42
CA GLU A 604 -2.15 -18.28 -4.34
C GLU A 604 -3.26 -18.17 -5.36
N GLY A 605 -4.44 -17.68 -4.97
CA GLY A 605 -5.54 -17.43 -5.91
C GLY A 605 -5.15 -16.39 -6.97
N PHE A 606 -4.41 -15.35 -6.59
CA PHE A 606 -3.80 -14.43 -7.54
C PHE A 606 -2.75 -15.12 -8.42
N ALA A 607 -1.80 -15.86 -7.85
CA ALA A 607 -0.74 -16.54 -8.60
C ALA A 607 -1.32 -17.55 -9.61
N GLU A 608 -2.37 -18.28 -9.22
CA GLU A 608 -3.13 -19.18 -10.07
C GLU A 608 -3.87 -18.44 -11.18
N ARG A 609 -4.55 -17.32 -10.89
CA ARG A 609 -5.21 -16.50 -11.93
C ARG A 609 -4.21 -15.90 -12.92
N ASN A 610 -3.04 -15.48 -12.43
CA ASN A 610 -1.95 -14.96 -13.25
C ASN A 610 -1.33 -16.04 -14.15
N ASN A 611 -1.10 -17.25 -13.62
CA ASN A 611 -0.58 -18.40 -14.38
C ASN A 611 -1.62 -18.98 -15.35
N TRP A 612 -2.75 -19.48 -14.85
CA TRP A 612 -3.73 -20.25 -15.64
C TRP A 612 -4.52 -19.42 -16.64
N LEU A 613 -4.76 -18.13 -16.35
CA LEU A 613 -5.60 -17.24 -17.17
C LEU A 613 -4.87 -16.01 -17.72
N GLU A 614 -3.56 -15.90 -17.47
CA GLU A 614 -2.71 -14.80 -17.95
C GLU A 614 -3.20 -13.40 -17.54
N ILE A 615 -3.95 -13.30 -16.44
CA ILE A 615 -4.46 -12.02 -15.92
C ILE A 615 -3.25 -11.19 -15.43
N PRO A 616 -2.97 -10.00 -16.00
CA PRO A 616 -1.83 -9.20 -15.58
C PRO A 616 -1.94 -8.75 -14.11
N ILE A 617 -0.80 -8.59 -13.43
CA ILE A 617 -0.76 -8.28 -11.99
C ILE A 617 -1.60 -7.05 -11.64
N LYS A 618 -1.47 -5.98 -12.43
CA LYS A 618 -2.23 -4.72 -12.29
C LYS A 618 -3.73 -4.82 -12.57
N ASP A 619 -4.18 -5.88 -13.24
CA ASP A 619 -5.57 -6.10 -13.63
C ASP A 619 -6.26 -7.14 -12.71
N ASP A 620 -5.48 -7.90 -11.92
CA ASP A 620 -5.98 -8.76 -10.84
C ASP A 620 -6.30 -7.93 -9.58
N PRO A 621 -7.46 -8.12 -8.91
CA PRO A 621 -7.82 -7.35 -7.73
C PRO A 621 -6.83 -7.42 -6.56
N PHE A 622 -6.17 -8.57 -6.35
CA PHE A 622 -5.19 -8.75 -5.28
C PHE A 622 -3.78 -8.32 -5.75
N GLY A 623 -3.41 -8.65 -7.00
CA GLY A 623 -2.15 -8.19 -7.60
C GLY A 623 -2.04 -6.67 -7.65
N ALA A 624 -3.09 -5.99 -8.10
CA ALA A 624 -3.16 -4.52 -8.13
C ALA A 624 -3.06 -3.91 -6.72
N ARG A 625 -3.58 -4.61 -5.70
CA ARG A 625 -3.49 -4.18 -4.31
C ARG A 625 -2.07 -4.31 -3.77
N LEU A 626 -1.33 -5.37 -4.10
CA LEU A 626 0.07 -5.52 -3.72
C LEU A 626 0.92 -4.38 -4.29
N LEU A 627 0.71 -4.01 -5.56
CA LEU A 627 1.36 -2.85 -6.18
C LEU A 627 1.03 -1.55 -5.42
N GLN A 628 -0.25 -1.31 -5.07
CA GLN A 628 -0.66 -0.16 -4.26
C GLN A 628 -0.06 -0.13 -2.85
N ARG A 629 0.35 -1.28 -2.31
CA ARG A 629 0.99 -1.43 -0.99
C ARG A 629 2.53 -1.51 -1.08
N GLY A 630 3.11 -1.12 -2.21
CA GLY A 630 4.56 -0.96 -2.37
C GLY A 630 5.33 -2.26 -2.67
N PHE A 631 4.66 -3.30 -3.17
CA PHE A 631 5.34 -4.42 -3.80
C PHE A 631 5.73 -4.05 -5.24
N SER A 632 6.91 -4.49 -5.69
CA SER A 632 7.27 -4.44 -7.11
C SER A 632 6.69 -5.65 -7.86
N GLU A 633 6.40 -5.51 -9.16
CA GLU A 633 5.96 -6.65 -10.00
C GLU A 633 6.96 -7.83 -9.94
N SER A 634 8.26 -7.54 -9.87
CA SER A 634 9.30 -8.57 -9.78
C SER A 634 9.29 -9.33 -8.45
N LEU A 635 9.00 -8.65 -7.32
CA LEU A 635 8.84 -9.32 -6.02
C LEU A 635 7.60 -10.20 -6.00
N ILE A 636 6.48 -9.70 -6.54
CA ILE A 636 5.22 -10.44 -6.68
C ILE A 636 5.46 -11.72 -7.51
N GLN A 637 6.08 -11.60 -8.70
CA GLN A 637 6.41 -12.76 -9.56
C GLN A 637 7.34 -13.76 -8.87
N ALA A 638 8.37 -13.29 -8.17
CA ALA A 638 9.29 -14.15 -7.43
C ALA A 638 8.60 -14.89 -6.27
N TRP A 639 7.55 -14.31 -5.69
CA TRP A 639 6.78 -14.92 -4.60
C TRP A 639 5.65 -15.84 -5.08
N SER A 640 5.10 -15.61 -6.28
CA SER A 640 4.09 -16.48 -6.93
C SER A 640 4.57 -17.92 -7.22
N VAL A 641 5.85 -18.23 -6.98
CA VAL A 641 6.44 -19.57 -7.18
C VAL A 641 6.88 -20.24 -5.87
N ASP A 642 6.38 -19.76 -4.74
CA ASP A 642 6.64 -20.25 -3.38
C ASP A 642 8.14 -20.33 -2.99
N PRO A 643 8.85 -19.18 -2.95
CA PRO A 643 10.22 -19.13 -2.48
C PRO A 643 10.29 -19.37 -0.97
N GLN A 644 11.50 -19.68 -0.49
CA GLN A 644 11.79 -19.60 0.95
C GLN A 644 12.11 -18.14 1.30
N VAL A 645 11.45 -17.61 2.32
CA VAL A 645 11.65 -16.26 2.87
C VAL A 645 11.85 -16.32 4.39
N GLN A 646 12.42 -15.27 4.97
CA GLN A 646 12.66 -15.19 6.39
C GLN A 646 11.33 -15.00 7.15
N ILE A 647 10.83 -16.09 7.74
CA ILE A 647 9.58 -16.12 8.50
C ILE A 647 9.78 -15.76 9.99
N ALA A 648 11.00 -15.88 10.49
CA ALA A 648 11.43 -15.41 11.82
C ALA A 648 12.97 -15.19 11.82
N PRO A 649 13.57 -14.50 12.82
CA PRO A 649 15.02 -14.34 12.92
C PRO A 649 15.77 -15.68 12.77
N GLY A 650 16.65 -15.79 11.78
CA GLY A 650 17.40 -17.01 11.47
C GLY A 650 16.59 -18.20 10.93
N LYS A 651 15.29 -18.02 10.62
CA LYS A 651 14.40 -19.10 10.16
C LYS A 651 13.77 -18.77 8.81
N GLN A 652 14.12 -19.57 7.80
CA GLN A 652 13.50 -19.57 6.47
C GLN A 652 12.23 -20.45 6.46
N GLY A 653 11.28 -20.14 5.57
CA GLY A 653 10.07 -20.92 5.33
C GLY A 653 9.36 -20.54 4.03
N SER A 654 8.45 -21.38 3.55
CA SER A 654 7.64 -21.12 2.34
C SER A 654 6.75 -19.89 2.52
N VAL A 655 6.60 -19.08 1.46
CA VAL A 655 5.64 -17.96 1.45
C VAL A 655 4.21 -18.50 1.55
N PHE A 656 3.85 -19.52 0.77
CA PHE A 656 2.49 -20.07 0.75
C PHE A 656 2.11 -20.72 2.09
N ASP A 657 3.03 -21.46 2.73
CA ASP A 657 2.87 -22.03 4.08
C ASP A 657 2.58 -20.96 5.16
N GLN A 658 2.92 -19.67 4.92
CA GLN A 658 2.57 -18.57 5.85
C GLN A 658 1.22 -17.91 5.56
N LEU A 659 0.59 -18.21 4.43
CA LEU A 659 -0.59 -17.54 3.91
C LEU A 659 -1.82 -18.47 3.78
N GLU A 660 -1.61 -19.78 3.84
CA GLU A 660 -2.67 -20.80 3.82
C GLU A 660 -3.79 -20.47 4.83
N ASP A 661 -5.04 -20.62 4.37
CA ASP A 661 -6.27 -20.38 5.15
C ASP A 661 -6.50 -18.95 5.68
N LEU A 662 -5.62 -17.98 5.35
CA LEU A 662 -5.86 -16.57 5.68
C LEU A 662 -6.86 -15.91 4.71
N ASP A 663 -7.78 -15.12 5.26
CA ASP A 663 -8.66 -14.24 4.47
C ASP A 663 -7.88 -13.07 3.85
N THR A 664 -8.42 -12.45 2.79
CA THR A 664 -7.75 -11.43 1.96
C THR A 664 -7.03 -10.33 2.73
N ALA A 665 -7.65 -9.76 3.77
CA ALA A 665 -7.02 -8.72 4.59
C ALA A 665 -5.84 -9.26 5.43
N ALA A 666 -5.99 -10.42 6.06
CA ALA A 666 -4.94 -11.04 6.87
C ALA A 666 -3.76 -11.53 6.00
N CYS A 667 -4.05 -12.06 4.80
CA CYS A 667 -3.05 -12.46 3.82
C CYS A 667 -2.21 -11.27 3.35
N LEU A 668 -2.84 -10.12 3.07
CA LEU A 668 -2.14 -8.89 2.65
C LEU A 668 -1.21 -8.34 3.76
N GLU A 669 -1.69 -8.29 5.00
CA GLU A 669 -0.87 -7.84 6.12
C GLU A 669 0.28 -8.82 6.44
N LYS A 670 0.05 -10.14 6.28
CA LYS A 670 1.11 -11.14 6.43
C LYS A 670 2.17 -11.05 5.33
N LEU A 671 1.76 -10.77 4.09
CA LEU A 671 2.69 -10.48 2.99
C LEU A 671 3.54 -9.24 3.29
N LEU A 672 2.96 -8.18 3.85
CA LEU A 672 3.69 -6.97 4.25
C LEU A 672 4.68 -7.26 5.38
N GLU A 673 4.27 -8.00 6.41
CA GLU A 673 5.16 -8.48 7.49
C GLU A 673 6.36 -9.27 6.94
N LEU A 674 6.13 -10.14 5.95
CA LEU A 674 7.20 -10.90 5.30
C LEU A 674 8.07 -9.99 4.40
N LYS A 675 7.50 -9.05 3.66
CA LYS A 675 8.24 -8.15 2.76
C LYS A 675 9.21 -7.30 3.58
N ASP A 676 8.69 -6.68 4.62
CA ASP A 676 9.45 -5.76 5.46
C ASP A 676 10.53 -6.54 6.26
N ARG A 677 10.38 -7.85 6.50
CA ARG A 677 11.43 -8.72 7.06
C ARG A 677 12.52 -9.17 6.09
N ASN A 678 12.27 -9.07 4.78
CA ASN A 678 13.19 -9.54 3.73
C ASN A 678 13.72 -8.37 2.90
N LEU A 679 13.84 -7.19 3.52
CA LEU A 679 14.54 -6.05 2.94
C LEU A 679 16.02 -6.42 2.72
N MET A 680 16.55 -5.98 1.58
CA MET A 680 17.96 -6.18 1.20
C MET A 680 18.81 -5.03 1.72
N ASN A 681 20.08 -5.31 2.03
CA ASN A 681 21.09 -4.26 2.19
C ASN A 681 21.33 -3.63 0.80
N ALA A 682 21.33 -2.30 0.73
CA ALA A 682 21.56 -1.58 -0.52
C ALA A 682 22.50 -0.39 -0.32
N ALA A 683 23.62 -0.35 -1.06
CA ALA A 683 24.67 0.66 -0.91
C ALA A 683 24.99 1.38 -2.23
N PHE A 684 25.62 2.55 -2.10
CA PHE A 684 26.29 3.25 -3.18
C PHE A 684 27.81 3.04 -3.04
N VAL A 685 28.46 2.62 -4.12
CA VAL A 685 29.89 2.27 -4.18
C VAL A 685 30.49 3.06 -5.32
N PHE A 686 31.69 3.63 -5.17
CA PHE A 686 32.37 4.26 -6.31
C PHE A 686 33.89 4.13 -6.28
N ILE A 687 34.47 4.05 -7.48
CA ILE A 687 35.91 4.13 -7.73
C ILE A 687 36.32 5.60 -7.64
N LYS A 688 37.31 5.90 -6.79
CA LYS A 688 37.84 7.25 -6.59
C LYS A 688 38.65 7.70 -7.83
N PRO A 689 38.74 9.02 -8.11
CA PRO A 689 39.34 9.51 -9.36
C PRO A 689 40.79 9.07 -9.65
N HIS A 690 41.63 8.85 -8.62
CA HIS A 690 43.01 8.39 -8.80
C HIS A 690 43.10 6.93 -9.30
N ALA A 691 42.06 6.13 -9.06
CA ALA A 691 41.96 4.71 -9.40
C ALA A 691 41.06 4.48 -10.63
N MET A 692 40.71 5.55 -11.36
CA MET A 692 39.72 5.49 -12.44
C MET A 692 40.28 4.87 -13.73
N THR A 693 40.44 3.55 -13.74
CA THR A 693 40.87 2.76 -14.92
C THR A 693 39.87 1.66 -15.27
N GLU A 694 39.85 1.20 -16.52
CA GLU A 694 38.99 0.08 -16.94
C GLU A 694 39.32 -1.23 -16.19
N LYS A 695 40.57 -1.43 -15.77
CA LYS A 695 40.96 -2.60 -14.97
C LYS A 695 40.38 -2.56 -13.55
N VAL A 696 40.32 -1.38 -12.93
CA VAL A 696 39.70 -1.22 -11.60
C VAL A 696 38.17 -1.35 -11.69
N LYS A 697 37.54 -0.85 -12.76
CA LYS A 697 36.11 -1.10 -13.05
C LYS A 697 35.79 -2.59 -13.08
N GLU A 698 36.54 -3.35 -13.89
CA GLU A 698 36.33 -4.79 -14.03
C GLU A 698 36.60 -5.54 -12.71
N LEU A 699 37.66 -5.17 -11.98
CA LEU A 699 37.96 -5.73 -10.66
C LEU A 699 36.83 -5.45 -9.64
N ALA A 700 36.32 -4.23 -9.60
CA ALA A 700 35.22 -3.86 -8.70
C ALA A 700 33.94 -4.64 -9.05
N LYS A 701 33.57 -4.65 -10.33
CA LYS A 701 32.38 -5.32 -10.84
C LYS A 701 32.40 -6.84 -10.56
N THR A 702 33.48 -7.51 -10.96
CA THR A 702 33.64 -8.95 -10.74
C THR A 702 33.78 -9.31 -9.26
N GLY A 703 34.47 -8.49 -8.47
CA GLY A 703 34.63 -8.70 -7.03
C GLY A 703 33.33 -8.54 -6.25
N LEU A 704 32.45 -7.61 -6.62
CA LEU A 704 31.09 -7.49 -6.07
C LEU A 704 30.26 -8.74 -6.44
N GLN A 705 30.19 -9.07 -7.73
CA GLN A 705 29.42 -10.22 -8.24
C GLN A 705 29.85 -11.56 -7.64
N LYS A 706 31.16 -11.77 -7.41
CA LYS A 706 31.73 -12.98 -6.76
C LYS A 706 31.17 -13.21 -5.35
N HIS A 707 30.75 -12.16 -4.64
CA HIS A 707 30.18 -12.24 -3.30
C HIS A 707 28.63 -12.24 -3.30
N GLY A 708 28.00 -12.52 -4.45
CA GLY A 708 26.54 -12.52 -4.58
C GLY A 708 25.90 -11.13 -4.58
N ILE A 709 26.71 -10.06 -4.62
CA ILE A 709 26.20 -8.68 -4.61
C ILE A 709 25.71 -8.33 -6.01
N LYS A 710 24.42 -7.99 -6.10
CA LYS A 710 23.74 -7.61 -7.34
C LYS A 710 23.98 -6.13 -7.64
N ILE A 711 24.43 -5.83 -8.85
CA ILE A 711 24.56 -4.45 -9.33
C ILE A 711 23.22 -4.04 -9.94
N LEU A 712 22.55 -3.07 -9.32
CA LEU A 712 21.28 -2.50 -9.79
C LEU A 712 21.47 -1.50 -10.91
N LYS A 713 22.54 -0.69 -10.80
CA LYS A 713 22.86 0.39 -11.74
C LYS A 713 24.35 0.70 -11.65
N GLU A 714 25.01 0.91 -12.77
CA GLU A 714 26.39 1.41 -12.82
C GLU A 714 26.46 2.63 -13.76
N GLY A 715 27.45 3.49 -13.57
CA GLY A 715 27.58 4.71 -14.37
C GLY A 715 28.81 5.53 -14.02
N SER A 716 29.05 6.61 -14.75
CA SER A 716 30.18 7.50 -14.49
C SER A 716 29.72 8.95 -14.37
N LEU A 717 30.27 9.68 -13.39
CA LEU A 717 30.01 11.11 -13.19
C LEU A 717 31.32 11.88 -13.38
N LYS A 718 31.29 12.90 -14.24
CA LYS A 718 32.46 13.73 -14.53
C LYS A 718 32.57 14.90 -13.55
N ALA A 719 33.79 15.39 -13.38
CA ALA A 719 34.13 16.52 -12.51
C ALA A 719 33.19 17.72 -12.64
N GLU A 720 32.80 18.08 -13.86
CA GLU A 720 31.94 19.25 -14.11
C GLU A 720 30.54 19.07 -13.49
N THR A 721 29.98 17.85 -13.55
CA THR A 721 28.70 17.52 -12.90
C THR A 721 28.83 17.46 -11.39
N ILE A 722 29.93 16.89 -10.88
CA ILE A 722 30.20 16.79 -9.43
C ILE A 722 30.34 18.18 -8.83
N ASP A 723 31.03 19.09 -9.52
CA ASP A 723 31.25 20.47 -9.11
C ASP A 723 29.96 21.29 -9.16
N GLN A 724 29.27 21.28 -10.32
CA GLN A 724 28.03 22.03 -10.54
C GLN A 724 26.93 21.66 -9.54
N LYS A 725 26.75 20.37 -9.25
CA LYS A 725 25.76 19.88 -8.29
C LYS A 725 26.28 19.85 -6.84
N LYS A 726 27.56 20.21 -6.59
CA LYS A 726 28.20 20.13 -5.27
C LYS A 726 28.11 18.72 -4.62
N LEU A 727 28.14 17.65 -5.41
CA LEU A 727 27.86 16.28 -4.92
C LEU A 727 28.86 15.82 -3.86
N ILE A 728 30.15 16.13 -4.07
CA ILE A 728 31.22 15.80 -3.13
C ILE A 728 31.19 16.70 -1.87
N ASP A 729 30.70 17.93 -2.01
CA ASP A 729 30.46 18.82 -0.87
C ASP A 729 29.31 18.31 0.00
N GLN A 730 28.21 17.84 -0.61
CA GLN A 730 27.09 17.22 0.12
C GLN A 730 27.48 15.87 0.74
N HIS A 731 28.24 15.04 0.03
CA HIS A 731 28.70 13.75 0.55
C HIS A 731 29.63 13.89 1.76
N TYR A 732 30.41 14.98 1.85
CA TYR A 732 31.21 15.32 3.03
C TYR A 732 30.67 16.54 3.80
N TYR A 733 29.34 16.69 3.86
CA TYR A 733 28.69 17.92 4.36
C TYR A 733 29.22 18.39 5.71
N ALA A 734 29.46 17.48 6.66
CA ALA A 734 29.96 17.79 7.99
C ALA A 734 31.24 18.66 7.98
N ILE A 735 32.15 18.45 7.03
CA ILE A 735 33.38 19.27 6.86
C ILE A 735 33.27 20.30 5.73
N ALA A 736 32.55 19.97 4.65
CA ALA A 736 32.40 20.79 3.47
C ALA A 736 31.56 22.05 3.72
N SER A 737 30.51 21.94 4.56
CA SER A 737 29.65 23.08 4.91
C SER A 737 30.45 24.24 5.51
N LYS A 738 31.47 23.96 6.31
CA LYS A 738 32.37 24.97 6.91
C LYS A 738 33.48 25.45 5.96
N ALA A 739 33.68 24.76 4.85
CA ALA A 739 34.70 25.08 3.84
C ALA A 739 34.13 25.79 2.58
N THR A 740 32.87 25.55 2.22
CA THR A 740 32.35 25.91 0.88
C THR A 740 30.87 26.38 0.84
N ILE A 741 30.16 26.39 1.97
CA ILE A 741 28.71 26.68 2.02
C ILE A 741 28.41 27.82 3.01
N LEU A 742 28.71 27.61 4.29
CA LEU A 742 28.43 28.57 5.37
C LEU A 742 29.38 29.75 5.30
N LYS A 743 28.84 30.95 5.51
CA LYS A 743 29.63 32.18 5.69
C LYS A 743 30.14 32.27 7.14
N PRO A 744 31.22 33.02 7.41
CA PRO A 744 31.85 33.08 8.74
C PRO A 744 30.89 33.37 9.89
N ASP A 745 29.96 34.30 9.71
CA ASP A 745 28.93 34.70 10.67
C ASP A 745 27.87 33.61 10.94
N GLN A 746 27.80 32.59 10.10
CA GLN A 746 26.93 31.41 10.26
C GLN A 746 27.64 30.23 10.94
N LEU A 747 28.93 30.36 11.28
CA LEU A 747 29.70 29.30 11.93
C LEU A 747 29.57 29.37 13.46
N ASN A 748 29.20 28.25 14.08
CA ASN A 748 29.18 28.11 15.54
C ASN A 748 30.61 27.91 16.11
N VAL A 749 31.40 28.99 16.08
CA VAL A 749 32.79 29.00 16.56
C VAL A 749 32.83 29.11 18.09
N PRO A 750 33.52 28.21 18.81
CA PRO A 750 33.84 28.40 20.23
C PRO A 750 34.78 29.61 20.39
N ALA A 751 34.20 30.76 20.73
CA ALA A 751 34.89 32.06 20.76
C ALA A 751 36.04 32.10 21.79
N ASP A 752 35.88 31.38 22.90
CA ASP A 752 36.91 31.16 23.92
C ASP A 752 38.16 30.51 23.34
N LYS A 753 37.99 29.37 22.65
CA LYS A 753 39.09 28.63 22.01
C LYS A 753 39.71 29.40 20.84
N PHE A 754 38.90 30.13 20.08
CA PHE A 754 39.40 31.00 19.01
C PHE A 754 40.30 32.10 19.58
N GLN A 755 39.85 32.78 20.64
CA GLN A 755 40.62 33.84 21.28
C GLN A 755 41.89 33.32 21.96
N GLU A 756 41.85 32.14 22.61
CA GLU A 756 43.03 31.49 23.19
C GLU A 756 44.10 31.19 22.11
N GLN A 757 43.68 30.68 20.95
CA GLN A 757 44.60 30.33 19.86
C GLN A 757 45.19 31.54 19.12
N PHE A 758 44.38 32.57 18.86
CA PHE A 758 44.72 33.65 17.92
C PHE A 758 44.93 35.02 18.59
N GLY A 759 44.62 35.17 19.88
CA GLY A 759 44.82 36.40 20.64
C GLY A 759 43.84 37.53 20.29
N VAL A 760 42.80 37.26 19.50
CA VAL A 760 41.79 38.20 19.02
C VAL A 760 40.41 37.59 19.27
N SER A 761 39.43 38.36 19.75
CA SER A 761 38.07 37.85 19.96
C SER A 761 37.39 37.50 18.63
N TRP A 762 36.38 36.62 18.68
CA TRP A 762 35.66 36.19 17.49
C TRP A 762 34.90 37.36 16.83
N GLU A 763 34.32 38.27 17.63
CA GLU A 763 33.64 39.46 17.16
C GLU A 763 34.60 40.46 16.49
N GLU A 764 35.83 40.59 16.98
CA GLU A 764 36.88 41.40 16.34
C GLU A 764 37.35 40.77 15.03
N ALA A 765 37.53 39.44 15.00
CA ALA A 765 37.90 38.71 13.80
C ALA A 765 36.84 38.90 12.69
N LEU A 766 35.55 38.71 12.99
CA LEU A 766 34.46 38.97 12.05
C LEU A 766 34.44 40.43 11.57
N LYS A 767 34.55 41.41 12.49
CA LYS A 767 34.58 42.85 12.13
C LYS A 767 35.79 43.25 11.28
N SER A 768 36.90 42.52 11.38
CA SER A 768 38.10 42.80 10.58
C SER A 768 37.94 42.50 9.09
N GLY A 769 36.93 41.70 8.70
CA GLY A 769 36.75 41.23 7.32
C GLY A 769 37.81 40.21 6.86
N LYS A 770 38.61 39.67 7.78
CA LYS A 770 39.72 38.72 7.50
C LYS A 770 39.36 37.25 7.70
N VAL A 771 38.07 36.93 7.81
CA VAL A 771 37.60 35.57 8.09
C VAL A 771 36.85 35.04 6.88
N PHE A 772 37.16 33.83 6.45
CA PHE A 772 36.57 33.18 5.28
C PHE A 772 36.40 31.68 5.51
N ASN A 773 35.42 31.06 4.84
CA ASN A 773 35.50 29.63 4.54
C ASN A 773 36.61 29.39 3.49
N ALA A 774 37.04 28.14 3.30
CA ALA A 774 38.13 27.84 2.37
C ALA A 774 37.88 28.29 0.91
N MET A 775 36.64 28.18 0.41
CA MET A 775 36.29 28.56 -0.96
C MET A 775 36.37 30.08 -1.18
N ASP A 776 35.74 30.86 -0.31
CA ASP A 776 35.82 32.33 -0.30
C ASP A 776 37.27 32.79 -0.05
N GLY A 777 38.02 32.06 0.78
CA GLY A 777 39.43 32.31 1.07
C GLY A 777 40.33 32.11 -0.15
N CYS A 778 40.13 31.04 -0.93
CA CYS A 778 40.83 30.84 -2.20
C CYS A 778 40.56 32.02 -3.15
N GLN A 779 39.29 32.43 -3.28
CA GLN A 779 38.89 33.55 -4.12
C GLN A 779 39.48 34.90 -3.65
N HIS A 780 39.49 35.16 -2.34
CA HIS A 780 40.02 36.39 -1.75
C HIS A 780 41.55 36.50 -1.90
N LEU A 781 42.26 35.41 -1.62
CA LEU A 781 43.72 35.36 -1.76
C LEU A 781 44.14 35.30 -3.24
N GLY A 782 43.28 34.79 -4.12
CA GLY A 782 43.57 34.59 -5.54
C GLY A 782 44.44 33.36 -5.79
N ILE A 783 44.21 32.29 -5.02
CA ILE A 783 45.00 31.04 -5.03
C ILE A 783 44.11 29.84 -5.38
N ASP A 784 44.73 28.77 -5.88
CA ASP A 784 44.04 27.51 -6.16
C ASP A 784 43.96 26.56 -4.95
N ALA A 785 43.32 25.40 -5.15
CA ALA A 785 43.13 24.40 -4.10
C ALA A 785 44.41 23.73 -3.60
N GLY A 786 45.45 23.61 -4.44
CA GLY A 786 46.75 23.08 -4.07
C GLY A 786 47.62 24.12 -3.35
N GLU A 787 47.55 25.37 -3.78
CA GLU A 787 48.17 26.51 -3.08
C GLU A 787 47.54 26.72 -1.68
N MET A 788 46.22 26.59 -1.57
CA MET A 788 45.52 26.61 -0.27
C MET A 788 45.97 25.46 0.65
N ASP A 789 46.14 24.24 0.14
CA ASP A 789 46.61 23.11 0.95
C ASP A 789 48.09 23.22 1.36
N ALA A 790 48.93 23.80 0.49
CA ALA A 790 50.31 24.15 0.83
C ALA A 790 50.36 25.20 1.95
N ALA A 791 49.58 26.29 1.85
CA ALA A 791 49.49 27.33 2.87
C ALA A 791 48.87 26.82 4.18
N TRP A 792 47.86 25.94 4.10
CA TRP A 792 47.27 25.26 5.25
C TRP A 792 48.27 24.32 5.94
N SER A 793 49.10 23.61 5.18
CA SER A 793 50.18 22.76 5.69
C SER A 793 51.29 23.58 6.37
N GLN A 794 51.62 24.75 5.85
CA GLN A 794 52.53 25.71 6.50
C GLN A 794 51.93 26.24 7.80
N ALA A 795 50.66 26.64 7.82
CA ALA A 795 49.96 27.05 9.03
C ALA A 795 49.93 25.92 10.09
N LYS A 796 49.74 24.65 9.67
CA LYS A 796 49.82 23.47 10.54
C LYS A 796 51.21 23.31 11.15
N ALA A 797 52.27 23.40 10.36
CA ALA A 797 53.65 23.31 10.83
C ALA A 797 54.01 24.46 11.79
N ALA A 798 53.51 25.67 11.52
CA ALA A 798 53.66 26.85 12.36
C ALA A 798 52.76 26.86 13.62
N LYS A 799 51.96 25.82 13.85
CA LYS A 799 50.95 25.73 14.94
C LYS A 799 49.91 26.86 14.92
N LYS A 800 49.61 27.40 13.74
CA LYS A 800 48.59 28.41 13.45
C LYS A 800 47.22 27.81 13.09
N LEU A 801 46.98 26.54 13.45
CA LEU A 801 45.69 25.86 13.30
C LEU A 801 45.11 25.46 14.66
N ILE A 802 43.80 25.57 14.81
CA ILE A 802 43.03 24.97 15.91
C ILE A 802 41.97 24.01 15.37
N LYS A 803 41.74 22.91 16.12
CA LYS A 803 40.61 22.00 15.96
C LYS A 803 39.59 22.29 17.06
N PHE A 804 38.35 22.63 16.70
CA PHE A 804 37.29 22.89 17.68
C PHE A 804 36.62 21.58 18.16
N GLY A 805 36.44 20.63 17.23
CA GLY A 805 35.76 19.34 17.41
C GLY A 805 35.32 18.79 16.04
N GLY A 806 34.87 17.54 15.93
CA GLY A 806 34.08 17.03 14.78
C GLY A 806 34.52 17.43 13.35
N GLY A 807 35.82 17.45 13.04
CA GLY A 807 36.30 17.86 11.71
C GLY A 807 36.24 19.37 11.40
N PHE A 808 35.95 20.21 12.40
CA PHE A 808 35.88 21.67 12.31
C PHE A 808 37.21 22.30 12.78
N TYR A 809 37.88 23.00 11.86
CA TYR A 809 39.19 23.63 12.06
C TYR A 809 39.19 25.07 11.55
N CYS A 810 39.95 25.94 12.22
CA CYS A 810 40.34 27.26 11.71
C CYS A 810 41.86 27.36 11.63
N GLY A 811 42.37 28.08 10.64
CA GLY A 811 43.78 28.37 10.45
C GLY A 811 44.04 29.83 10.11
N LEU A 812 45.05 30.43 10.72
CA LEU A 812 45.62 31.69 10.24
C LEU A 812 46.54 31.37 9.06
N VAL A 813 46.01 31.56 7.84
CA VAL A 813 46.68 31.27 6.57
C VAL A 813 47.42 32.51 6.11
N GLU A 814 48.68 32.30 5.70
CA GLU A 814 49.59 33.34 5.25
C GLU A 814 50.06 32.98 3.83
N VAL A 815 49.92 33.92 2.90
CA VAL A 815 50.35 33.79 1.51
C VAL A 815 51.25 34.98 1.19
N GLU A 816 52.35 34.74 0.46
CA GLU A 816 53.32 35.78 0.15
C GLU A 816 52.66 36.96 -0.60
N GLY A 817 52.91 38.19 -0.13
CA GLY A 817 52.30 39.39 -0.70
C GLY A 817 50.81 39.60 -0.38
N LYS A 818 50.21 38.81 0.52
CA LYS A 818 48.82 38.96 1.00
C LYS A 818 48.81 39.21 2.51
N GLU A 819 47.72 39.79 3.02
CA GLU A 819 47.52 39.86 4.47
C GLU A 819 47.11 38.48 5.03
N PRO A 820 47.52 38.15 6.28
CA PRO A 820 47.07 36.94 6.95
C PRO A 820 45.54 36.92 7.15
N VAL A 821 44.91 35.78 6.88
CA VAL A 821 43.45 35.58 6.99
C VAL A 821 43.09 34.30 7.72
N TYR A 822 41.96 34.29 8.42
CA TYR A 822 41.41 33.14 9.11
C TYR A 822 40.57 32.30 8.15
N ILE A 823 41.05 31.11 7.82
CA ILE A 823 40.37 30.16 6.92
C ILE A 823 39.77 29.02 7.72
N PHE A 824 38.53 28.65 7.42
CA PHE A 824 37.90 27.44 7.95
C PHE A 824 38.03 26.25 6.98
N ASN A 825 38.48 25.11 7.52
CA ASN A 825 38.64 23.82 6.81
C ASN A 825 39.41 23.90 5.47
N GLY A 826 40.54 24.63 5.42
CA GLY A 826 41.33 24.85 4.19
C GLY A 826 41.74 23.57 3.45
N PHE A 827 42.12 22.52 4.18
CA PHE A 827 42.46 21.18 3.64
C PHE A 827 41.36 20.56 2.75
N PHE A 828 40.09 20.96 2.94
CA PHE A 828 38.99 20.42 2.16
C PHE A 828 39.10 20.78 0.67
N MET A 829 39.76 21.89 0.32
CA MET A 829 39.86 22.33 -1.08
C MET A 829 40.67 21.36 -1.94
N ALA A 830 41.82 20.87 -1.44
CA ALA A 830 42.59 19.84 -2.16
C ALA A 830 41.83 18.51 -2.24
N MET A 831 41.14 18.11 -1.17
CA MET A 831 40.29 16.92 -1.15
C MET A 831 39.16 17.00 -2.18
N ARG A 832 38.45 18.13 -2.24
CA ARG A 832 37.41 18.45 -3.22
C ARG A 832 37.95 18.45 -4.66
N SER A 833 39.10 19.08 -4.87
CA SER A 833 39.74 19.24 -6.19
C SER A 833 40.01 17.89 -6.88
N LYS A 834 40.31 16.83 -6.13
CA LYS A 834 40.45 15.46 -6.70
C LYS A 834 39.22 15.03 -7.52
N PHE A 835 38.03 15.46 -7.10
CA PHE A 835 36.75 15.12 -7.73
C PHE A 835 36.27 16.18 -8.72
N THR A 836 36.55 17.46 -8.48
CA THR A 836 36.03 18.59 -9.28
C THR A 836 37.00 19.15 -10.32
N LYS A 837 38.27 18.72 -10.34
CA LYS A 837 39.24 19.13 -11.36
C LYS A 837 38.84 18.60 -12.75
N PRO A 838 38.82 19.43 -13.81
CA PRO A 838 38.47 18.99 -15.16
C PRO A 838 39.28 17.76 -15.61
N GLY A 839 38.57 16.78 -16.18
CA GLY A 839 39.14 15.48 -16.54
C GLY A 839 39.11 14.41 -15.44
N SER A 840 38.83 14.75 -14.18
CA SER A 840 38.47 13.76 -13.16
C SER A 840 37.07 13.19 -13.39
N SER A 841 36.85 11.96 -12.93
CA SER A 841 35.54 11.33 -12.86
C SER A 841 35.52 10.26 -11.77
N ILE A 842 34.33 9.84 -11.37
CA ILE A 842 34.10 8.59 -10.64
C ILE A 842 33.33 7.60 -11.52
N HIS A 843 33.47 6.33 -11.22
CA HIS A 843 32.57 5.28 -11.70
C HIS A 843 31.87 4.65 -10.51
N TYR A 844 30.54 4.65 -10.52
CA TYR A 844 29.71 4.21 -9.39
C TYR A 844 28.95 2.92 -9.71
N PHE A 845 28.59 2.21 -8.65
CA PHE A 845 27.66 1.09 -8.61
C PHE A 845 26.62 1.36 -7.51
N SER A 846 25.34 1.26 -7.84
CA SER A 846 24.27 1.04 -6.87
C SER A 846 24.09 -0.47 -6.74
N VAL A 847 24.16 -1.00 -5.53
CA VAL A 847 24.23 -2.45 -5.27
C VAL A 847 23.21 -2.91 -4.24
N GLU A 848 22.86 -4.19 -4.28
CA GLU A 848 21.86 -4.88 -3.45
C GLU A 848 22.38 -6.26 -3.04
N TRP A 849 22.15 -6.68 -1.78
CA TRP A 849 22.43 -8.05 -1.31
C TRP A 849 21.61 -8.44 -0.06
N ASP A 850 21.48 -9.74 0.20
CA ASP A 850 20.81 -10.28 1.39
C ASP A 850 21.69 -10.09 2.64
N ALA A 851 21.14 -9.40 3.64
CA ALA A 851 21.78 -9.13 4.93
C ALA A 851 22.12 -10.41 5.72
N ASN A 852 21.40 -11.51 5.48
CA ASN A 852 21.68 -12.82 6.10
C ASN A 852 22.87 -13.53 5.43
N ALA A 853 23.10 -13.29 4.14
CA ALA A 853 24.22 -13.87 3.39
C ALA A 853 25.52 -13.08 3.59
N LEU A 854 25.42 -11.76 3.75
CA LEU A 854 26.54 -10.86 3.97
C LEU A 854 26.11 -9.66 4.84
N SER A 855 26.62 -9.57 6.06
CA SER A 855 26.36 -8.42 6.93
C SER A 855 27.03 -7.15 6.39
N TRP A 856 26.53 -5.98 6.79
CA TRP A 856 27.11 -4.69 6.37
C TRP A 856 28.58 -4.54 6.82
N ALA A 857 28.86 -4.94 8.06
CA ALA A 857 30.23 -5.00 8.61
C ALA A 857 31.16 -5.89 7.77
N ASP A 858 30.70 -7.04 7.29
CA ASP A 858 31.50 -7.93 6.43
C ASP A 858 31.63 -7.39 5.00
N PHE A 859 30.59 -6.73 4.47
CA PHE A 859 30.69 -6.01 3.21
C PHE A 859 31.80 -4.95 3.25
N ARG A 860 31.85 -4.12 4.30
CA ARG A 860 32.89 -3.10 4.46
C ARG A 860 34.25 -3.69 4.82
N GLY A 861 34.32 -4.60 5.79
CA GLY A 861 35.58 -5.14 6.32
C GLY A 861 36.24 -6.21 5.44
N LYS A 862 35.45 -7.11 4.83
CA LYS A 862 35.96 -8.28 4.08
C LYS A 862 35.86 -8.11 2.57
N VAL A 863 34.75 -7.57 2.05
CA VAL A 863 34.56 -7.42 0.59
C VAL A 863 35.23 -6.15 0.07
N LEU A 864 34.93 -4.98 0.64
CA LEU A 864 35.58 -3.72 0.27
C LEU A 864 37.00 -3.62 0.86
N GLY A 865 37.14 -3.92 2.15
CA GLY A 865 38.35 -3.70 2.95
C GLY A 865 38.29 -2.39 3.77
N PRO A 866 38.99 -2.29 4.91
CA PRO A 866 39.10 -1.08 5.74
C PRO A 866 39.65 0.15 5.00
N THR A 867 39.57 1.32 5.63
CA THR A 867 39.92 2.61 5.01
C THR A 867 41.40 2.75 4.70
N ASP A 868 42.30 2.18 5.51
CA ASP A 868 43.71 1.99 5.13
C ASP A 868 43.85 0.70 4.29
N PRO A 869 44.26 0.78 3.01
CA PRO A 869 44.48 -0.42 2.20
C PRO A 869 45.54 -1.37 2.77
N ALA A 870 46.46 -0.90 3.62
CA ALA A 870 47.50 -1.73 4.22
C ALA A 870 46.97 -2.66 5.33
N GLU A 871 45.81 -2.33 5.91
CA GLU A 871 45.10 -3.17 6.88
C GLU A 871 44.05 -4.08 6.21
N ALA A 872 43.87 -3.95 4.89
CA ALA A 872 42.82 -4.66 4.17
C ALA A 872 43.18 -6.12 3.85
N PRO A 873 42.21 -7.06 4.00
CA PRO A 873 42.41 -8.44 3.55
C PRO A 873 42.85 -8.48 2.09
N ALA A 874 43.85 -9.30 1.76
CA ALA A 874 44.44 -9.32 0.41
C ALA A 874 43.42 -9.60 -0.72
N GLU A 875 42.37 -10.37 -0.42
CA GLU A 875 41.26 -10.69 -1.34
C GLU A 875 40.19 -9.59 -1.45
N SER A 876 40.14 -8.64 -0.50
CA SER A 876 39.22 -7.49 -0.53
C SER A 876 39.53 -6.56 -1.69
N LEU A 877 38.57 -5.76 -2.13
CA LEU A 877 38.74 -4.84 -3.27
C LEU A 877 39.87 -3.83 -3.03
N ARG A 878 39.96 -3.23 -1.84
CA ARG A 878 41.07 -2.32 -1.47
C ARG A 878 42.41 -3.06 -1.36
N GLY A 879 42.44 -4.28 -0.81
CA GLY A 879 43.64 -5.11 -0.74
C GLY A 879 44.17 -5.54 -2.11
N GLN A 880 43.26 -5.88 -3.04
CA GLN A 880 43.61 -6.18 -4.43
C GLN A 880 44.05 -4.94 -5.19
N ILE A 881 43.43 -3.78 -4.97
CA ILE A 881 43.88 -2.51 -5.56
C ILE A 881 45.27 -2.12 -5.04
N LEU A 882 45.55 -2.30 -3.74
CA LEU A 882 46.87 -2.03 -3.16
C LEU A 882 47.95 -2.97 -3.71
N SER A 883 47.67 -4.28 -3.78
CA SER A 883 48.66 -5.27 -4.20
C SER A 883 48.96 -5.24 -5.70
N LYS A 884 47.99 -4.84 -6.53
CA LYS A 884 48.09 -4.84 -8.01
C LYS A 884 48.12 -3.43 -8.61
N TRP A 885 48.41 -2.38 -7.83
CA TRP A 885 48.20 -0.98 -8.24
C TRP A 885 48.87 -0.60 -9.58
N GLU A 886 50.12 -1.03 -9.81
CA GLU A 886 50.84 -0.81 -11.08
C GLU A 886 50.17 -1.54 -12.25
N GLU A 887 49.81 -2.81 -12.06
CA GLU A 887 49.12 -3.63 -13.06
C GLU A 887 47.75 -3.06 -13.43
N LEU A 888 47.05 -2.51 -12.44
CA LEU A 888 45.75 -1.84 -12.58
C LEU A 888 45.86 -0.44 -13.20
N GLY A 889 47.07 0.10 -13.36
CA GLY A 889 47.35 1.37 -14.03
C GLY A 889 47.24 2.61 -13.14
N LEU A 890 47.34 2.47 -11.81
CA LEU A 890 47.41 3.60 -10.89
C LEU A 890 48.79 4.28 -11.00
N LYS A 891 48.83 5.60 -10.80
CA LYS A 891 50.07 6.40 -10.89
C LYS A 891 50.93 6.32 -9.63
N GLU A 892 50.30 6.09 -8.48
CA GLU A 892 50.91 6.06 -7.17
C GLU A 892 50.30 4.94 -6.34
N LYS A 893 51.06 4.42 -5.38
CA LYS A 893 50.59 3.37 -4.47
C LYS A 893 49.44 3.90 -3.59
N PRO A 894 48.32 3.18 -3.48
CA PRO A 894 47.19 3.56 -2.63
C PRO A 894 47.58 3.84 -1.18
N ASN A 895 46.87 4.78 -0.56
CA ASN A 895 47.03 5.23 0.82
C ASN A 895 45.65 5.53 1.45
N VAL A 896 45.60 5.93 2.72
CA VAL A 896 44.34 6.19 3.46
C VAL A 896 43.39 7.16 2.73
N GLY A 897 43.92 8.24 2.13
CA GLY A 897 43.10 9.20 1.37
C GLY A 897 42.72 8.69 -0.01
N ASP A 898 43.72 8.16 -0.72
CA ASP A 898 43.62 7.57 -2.05
C ASP A 898 43.59 6.03 -1.97
N ASN A 899 42.52 5.50 -1.37
CA ASN A 899 42.34 4.09 -1.05
C ASN A 899 41.56 3.30 -2.11
N GLY A 900 41.64 3.70 -3.38
CA GLY A 900 40.94 3.04 -4.50
C GLY A 900 39.44 3.34 -4.59
N MET A 901 38.66 2.99 -3.56
CA MET A 901 37.19 3.02 -3.61
C MET A 901 36.51 3.52 -2.33
N HIS A 902 35.26 3.95 -2.50
CA HIS A 902 34.28 4.27 -1.45
C HIS A 902 33.12 3.28 -1.46
N ALA A 903 32.51 3.04 -0.30
CA ALA A 903 31.17 2.48 -0.17
C ALA A 903 30.48 3.07 1.08
N SER A 904 29.16 3.16 1.04
CA SER A 904 28.30 3.63 2.14
C SER A 904 28.56 2.90 3.46
N ALA A 905 28.56 3.61 4.59
CA ALA A 905 28.83 3.03 5.92
C ALA A 905 27.61 2.37 6.60
N SER A 906 26.40 2.68 6.15
CA SER A 906 25.13 2.16 6.66
C SER A 906 24.03 2.15 5.58
N PRO A 907 22.90 1.44 5.78
CA PRO A 907 21.72 1.53 4.92
C PRO A 907 21.19 2.97 4.76
N PHE A 908 21.24 3.75 5.85
CA PHE A 908 20.85 5.17 5.86
C PHE A 908 21.78 6.02 4.98
N GLU A 909 23.09 5.86 5.11
CA GLU A 909 24.06 6.52 4.23
C GLU A 909 23.95 6.04 2.79
N GLY A 910 23.63 4.76 2.56
CA GLY A 910 23.37 4.23 1.24
C GLY A 910 22.22 4.96 0.56
N PHE A 911 21.13 5.20 1.29
CA PHE A 911 20.04 6.07 0.84
C PHE A 911 20.51 7.51 0.61
N ALA A 912 21.16 8.16 1.60
CA ALA A 912 21.58 9.56 1.50
C ALA A 912 22.54 9.80 0.31
N GLU A 913 23.42 8.84 0.04
CA GLU A 913 24.32 8.85 -1.11
C GLU A 913 23.56 8.64 -2.43
N ARG A 914 22.61 7.71 -2.53
CA ARG A 914 21.77 7.57 -3.74
C ARG A 914 20.91 8.81 -3.98
N HIS A 915 20.38 9.42 -2.93
CA HIS A 915 19.63 10.67 -3.00
C HIS A 915 20.49 11.80 -3.58
N ASN A 916 21.68 12.05 -2.99
CA ASN A 916 22.64 13.05 -3.46
C ASN A 916 23.16 12.75 -4.88
N TRP A 917 23.86 11.62 -5.06
CA TRP A 917 24.61 11.32 -6.28
C TRP A 917 23.73 10.93 -7.48
N LEU A 918 22.59 10.27 -7.25
CA LEU A 918 21.71 9.76 -8.31
C LEU A 918 20.38 10.51 -8.43
N SER A 919 20.08 11.44 -7.51
CA SER A 919 18.82 12.18 -7.46
C SER A 919 17.59 11.26 -7.32
N GLN A 920 17.74 10.14 -6.61
CA GLN A 920 16.65 9.23 -6.27
C GLN A 920 15.78 9.85 -5.16
N SER A 921 14.45 9.87 -5.34
CA SER A 921 13.55 10.43 -4.33
C SER A 921 13.49 9.56 -3.07
N VAL A 922 12.95 10.08 -1.98
CA VAL A 922 12.77 9.30 -0.74
C VAL A 922 11.76 8.17 -0.96
N GLN A 923 10.76 8.40 -1.81
CA GLN A 923 9.68 7.47 -2.14
C GLN A 923 10.12 6.37 -3.12
N ASP A 924 11.06 6.69 -4.03
CA ASP A 924 11.62 5.74 -5.01
C ASP A 924 12.79 4.90 -4.44
N ASP A 925 13.28 5.21 -3.24
CA ASP A 925 14.30 4.43 -2.56
C ASP A 925 13.68 3.42 -1.60
N THR A 926 14.10 2.15 -1.68
CA THR A 926 13.54 1.08 -0.83
C THR A 926 13.75 1.34 0.66
N PHE A 927 14.88 1.96 1.07
CA PHE A 927 15.11 2.32 2.47
C PHE A 927 14.42 3.63 2.83
N GLY A 928 14.44 4.61 1.92
CA GLY A 928 13.72 5.89 2.08
C GLY A 928 12.21 5.71 2.29
N ALA A 929 11.57 4.86 1.50
CA ALA A 929 10.14 4.57 1.59
C ALA A 929 9.73 3.92 2.93
N GLU A 930 10.62 3.14 3.52
CA GLU A 930 10.43 2.54 4.84
C GLU A 930 10.64 3.57 5.97
N MET A 931 11.62 4.48 5.83
CA MET A 931 11.80 5.59 6.77
C MET A 931 10.61 6.57 6.78
N LEU A 932 9.93 6.78 5.65
CA LEU A 932 8.71 7.59 5.59
C LEU A 932 7.55 7.03 6.43
N LYS A 933 7.61 5.75 6.84
CA LYS A 933 6.67 5.16 7.83
C LYS A 933 7.01 5.54 9.27
N LEU A 934 8.24 6.01 9.52
CA LEU A 934 8.82 6.21 10.85
C LEU A 934 9.00 7.69 11.22
N MET A 935 9.25 8.55 10.23
CA MET A 935 9.63 9.96 10.42
C MET A 935 9.28 10.81 9.18
N ALA A 936 9.14 12.12 9.37
CA ALA A 936 8.76 13.04 8.30
C ALA A 936 9.87 13.20 7.25
N GLU A 937 9.51 13.43 5.98
CA GLU A 937 10.47 13.56 4.86
C GLU A 937 11.51 14.67 5.09
N VAL A 938 11.10 15.81 5.66
CA VAL A 938 12.03 16.90 6.03
C VAL A 938 13.09 16.42 7.03
N GLN A 939 12.72 15.58 7.99
CA GLN A 939 13.64 15.05 8.99
C GLN A 939 14.63 14.06 8.38
N ILE A 940 14.19 13.26 7.40
CA ILE A 940 15.05 12.37 6.61
C ILE A 940 16.09 13.19 5.82
N GLN A 941 15.66 14.29 5.20
CA GLN A 941 16.55 15.19 4.45
C GLN A 941 17.57 15.88 5.38
N ASP A 942 17.12 16.40 6.53
CA ASP A 942 18.00 16.99 7.54
C ASP A 942 19.02 15.99 8.09
N TRP A 943 18.63 14.72 8.26
CA TRP A 943 19.52 13.66 8.74
C TRP A 943 20.48 13.15 7.68
N SER A 944 20.17 13.33 6.40
CA SER A 944 21.01 12.92 5.25
C SER A 944 22.31 13.72 5.12
N VAL A 945 22.51 14.77 5.93
CA VAL A 945 23.74 15.58 5.98
C VAL A 945 24.54 15.41 7.28
N ASP A 946 24.28 14.33 8.02
CA ASP A 946 24.91 13.97 9.30
C ASP A 946 24.88 15.07 10.38
N PRO A 947 23.67 15.47 10.83
CA PRO A 947 23.53 16.41 11.94
C PRO A 947 23.95 15.75 13.26
N GLN A 948 24.23 16.59 14.26
CA GLN A 948 24.27 16.14 15.65
C GLN A 948 22.84 16.10 16.19
N ILE A 949 22.41 14.95 16.70
CA ILE A 949 21.06 14.72 17.25
C ILE A 949 21.15 14.17 18.67
N GLN A 950 20.03 14.17 19.40
CA GLN A 950 19.93 13.53 20.71
C GLN A 950 20.06 12.00 20.58
N ILE A 951 21.03 11.41 21.28
CA ILE A 951 21.32 9.96 21.26
C ILE A 951 21.06 9.27 22.63
N GLY A 952 20.42 9.98 23.56
CA GLY A 952 20.13 9.51 24.93
C GLY A 952 20.92 10.25 26.01
N ASP A 953 20.48 10.19 27.27
CA ASP A 953 21.13 10.78 28.46
C ASP A 953 21.54 12.27 28.35
N GLY A 954 20.84 13.07 27.55
CA GLY A 954 21.22 14.48 27.31
C GLY A 954 22.43 14.66 26.37
N LYS A 955 22.90 13.59 25.72
CA LYS A 955 24.05 13.61 24.82
C LYS A 955 23.63 13.81 23.37
N GLN A 956 24.46 14.56 22.66
CA GLN A 956 24.36 14.75 21.21
C GLN A 956 25.43 13.90 20.50
N GLY A 957 25.11 13.39 19.32
CA GLY A 957 26.03 12.60 18.48
C GLY A 957 25.63 12.60 17.01
N SER A 958 26.54 12.18 16.14
CA SER A 958 26.29 12.03 14.69
C SER A 958 25.23 10.97 14.41
N VAL A 959 24.34 11.23 13.46
CA VAL A 959 23.36 10.23 12.99
C VAL A 959 24.08 9.05 12.37
N PHE A 960 25.07 9.29 11.51
CA PHE A 960 25.78 8.24 10.79
C PHE A 960 26.59 7.35 11.75
N ASP A 961 27.27 7.94 12.74
CA ASP A 961 27.99 7.20 13.80
C ASP A 961 27.07 6.26 14.61
N GLN A 962 25.76 6.55 14.72
CA GLN A 962 24.80 5.65 15.40
C GLN A 962 24.26 4.52 14.51
N LEU A 963 24.45 4.61 13.19
CA LEU A 963 23.87 3.71 12.20
C LEU A 963 24.92 2.88 11.42
N GLU A 964 26.21 3.20 11.57
CA GLU A 964 27.33 2.51 10.94
C GLU A 964 27.30 0.99 11.17
N ASP A 965 27.61 0.21 10.14
CA ASP A 965 27.70 -1.26 10.13
C ASP A 965 26.41 -2.04 10.49
N LEU A 966 25.28 -1.36 10.73
CA LEU A 966 23.99 -1.99 10.91
C LEU A 966 23.45 -2.58 9.59
N ASN A 967 22.80 -3.74 9.67
CA ASN A 967 21.99 -4.24 8.56
C ASN A 967 20.68 -3.45 8.44
N VAL A 968 20.02 -3.54 7.28
CA VAL A 968 18.82 -2.77 6.94
C VAL A 968 17.73 -2.75 8.04
N MET A 969 17.44 -3.89 8.68
CA MET A 969 16.43 -3.98 9.74
C MET A 969 16.87 -3.35 11.06
N ASP A 970 18.10 -3.61 11.48
CA ASP A 970 18.67 -3.04 12.71
C ASP A 970 18.82 -1.51 12.57
N CYS A 971 19.16 -1.04 11.35
CA CYS A 971 19.23 0.37 11.00
C CYS A 971 17.85 1.05 11.06
N LEU A 972 16.79 0.44 10.50
CA LEU A 972 15.42 0.98 10.62
C LEU A 972 14.94 1.04 12.08
N ALA A 973 15.22 0.00 12.86
CA ALA A 973 14.89 -0.04 14.29
C ALA A 973 15.60 1.08 15.07
N LYS A 974 16.90 1.31 14.77
CA LYS A 974 17.68 2.38 15.41
C LYS A 974 17.25 3.78 14.95
N VAL A 975 16.88 3.95 13.67
CA VAL A 975 16.26 5.19 13.16
C VAL A 975 14.95 5.50 13.90
N ALA A 976 14.08 4.52 14.12
CA ALA A 976 12.84 4.71 14.87
C ALA A 976 13.09 5.13 16.33
N GLU A 977 14.07 4.51 17.01
CA GLU A 977 14.50 4.88 18.36
C GLU A 977 14.99 6.33 18.41
N LEU A 978 15.87 6.72 17.49
CA LEU A 978 16.43 8.07 17.41
C LEU A 978 15.36 9.11 17.03
N ALA A 979 14.41 8.76 16.16
CA ALA A 979 13.33 9.67 15.74
C ALA A 979 12.38 9.97 16.91
N ALA A 980 12.07 8.97 17.74
CA ALA A 980 11.30 9.16 18.96
C ALA A 980 12.01 10.05 20.02
N LEU A 981 13.35 10.06 20.04
CA LEU A 981 14.15 10.97 20.87
C LEU A 981 14.27 12.38 20.31
N ASN A 982 13.98 12.58 19.02
CA ASN A 982 14.11 13.85 18.29
C ASN A 982 12.81 14.15 17.52
N PRO A 983 11.65 14.30 18.19
CA PRO A 983 10.39 14.59 17.50
C PRO A 983 10.45 15.97 16.83
N GLN A 984 10.05 16.04 15.57
CA GLN A 984 9.78 17.32 14.90
C GLN A 984 8.43 17.88 15.38
N PRO A 985 8.32 19.21 15.58
CA PRO A 985 7.12 19.88 16.07
C PRO A 985 5.99 20.02 15.03
#